data_AF-A0A4R4QA54-F1
#
_entry.id   AF-A0A4R4QA54-F1
#
_cell.length_a   1.000
_cell.length_b   1.000
_cell.length_c   1.000
_cell.angle_alpha   90.00
_cell.angle_beta   90.00
_cell.angle_gamma   90.00
#
_symmetry.space_group_name_H-M   'P 1'
#
loop_
_entity.id
_entity.type
_entity.pdbx_description
1 polymer ?
#
loop_
_entity_poly.entity_id
_entity_poly.type
_entity_poly.pdbx_seq_one_letter_code
_entity_poly.pdbx_strand_id
1 'polypeptide(L)'
;MCITGSGRRAVAIYAPRQFTNRENLLNAGAFAAVVDLDTGTVTKLPERYSLAYHNPGCGAGENAVLTRLEMPASRQAGTTARSVLTTVDTRRPSGSRKVLATGQLTSAIPVGDTTVAAKGDALLTLDRRGAIRATVRTGGSPFRLMADGPSDVALQVARGAEVDLARLAGGRLVPVATVPTGTVKLRPGGVGRVFAVGGRASRHLVGKRLPAGWRPVDAPPDSDVSRTGDLVITRAVTGREAAGLASGRPSDGQADRVDIKARLRAGDEVRFSILPSGLVGGESSPAAPGSVTTLADPDAATVAYDLDGSCAVRRNDPTVQAYQPTRQQVEWAADLAVHGQLTFQRPANWSNNGLPAYSPQGMFPSMTLAGGGTVPAQVFLGILAQESNLWQASFHVVDGLAGNPLTSLGYYGLELMAPDYTKIDWTKTDCGYGVGQVTSGMKKSDTGQWIAGVQWDHTKQKAVALDYATNIAAGLRILQDKWNQTRSAGLIANDGDPRYIENWWFAIWAYNTGFYSQIPASPAAPWGVGWANNPANPNYPADRKMFLTAPLDVPDAKPPVDDDIGYDNAKHPNHWSYPERVMGFAYTSLRRYDYETGSYTPTYATAQERNKLIAQPPRFTFCVPAQNACDPTVSRVPGDYPTAEPGPCTRDDLKCWWHSPVAWTDCSINCGLENRRYTTVEPRPYGSSIYDSQCRRTGLPSNALIIDDIDSATPLGPQGCARDYTPAGKFSFSYPSRVGPNNVTIYPGKVDTHQIGGGFGGHFWFAHTQRSETAPEKVTGRWTPTTRLNGWAKVMVHIPDHGAHTQQAKYVINTGAGQKTRYIPTRTEEHRWITLGTYQFSNVGAQSVELSNISEDGNGTEDVAWDAIAFVPLAAKPRHFVVAMGDSYGSGEGAGSYYYETDNNYGNRAWNACRRSMKSWPLLTRLPGSSSSIASRLAAHDQSMDFQFVNCSGTTAEQMRSTATPYYWQSPPSSIGDYHLAAEGQFREMSQIESGVLDGNTTLVLLSAGGNDAGFPSTMTRCALENCATASYEETVRLRIDDAQVEVRRLIDAVAASAPNATVMLVGYPRIFADYHQDSCVFARYTGAEMDMLNRLALHMRNAQRATADAARVAGKRVQFTDMVEGMLDHGTCRKYDTNHDVLVPDDINGVVAGPAGEGDFRMVDGDTYATCVGWIVAGLNVCISRASFHPKDTGAVTYSSAVTSRLSAVGYN
;
A
#
# COMPACT_ATOMS: atom_id res chain seq x y z
N MET A 1 19.82 -3.49 10.65
CA MET A 1 19.42 -4.66 11.47
C MET A 1 20.68 -5.35 11.98
N CYS A 2 20.63 -6.05 13.11
CA CYS A 2 21.70 -6.97 13.53
C CYS A 2 21.12 -8.25 14.15
N ILE A 3 21.89 -9.35 14.14
CA ILE A 3 21.50 -10.64 14.73
C ILE A 3 22.34 -10.86 16.00
N THR A 4 21.74 -11.41 17.05
CA THR A 4 22.41 -11.67 18.34
C THR A 4 23.44 -12.80 18.22
N GLY A 5 24.38 -12.87 19.17
CA GLY A 5 25.42 -13.89 19.16
C GLY A 5 24.90 -15.33 19.18
N SER A 6 23.72 -15.59 19.76
CA SER A 6 23.11 -16.93 19.70
C SER A 6 22.60 -17.29 18.29
N GLY A 7 22.20 -16.29 17.50
CA GLY A 7 21.47 -16.47 16.25
C GLY A 7 19.96 -16.61 16.40
N ARG A 8 19.42 -16.60 17.62
CA ARG A 8 17.99 -16.81 17.89
C ARG A 8 17.16 -15.54 17.78
N ARG A 9 17.79 -14.36 17.73
CA ARG A 9 17.07 -13.06 17.69
C ARG A 9 17.74 -12.07 16.75
N ALA A 10 16.91 -11.24 16.11
CA ALA A 10 17.35 -10.04 15.39
C ALA A 10 16.86 -8.79 16.11
N VAL A 11 17.62 -7.69 15.99
CA VAL A 11 17.19 -6.36 16.36
C VAL A 11 17.06 -5.54 15.09
N ALA A 12 15.83 -5.13 14.78
CA ALA A 12 15.47 -4.34 13.61
C ALA A 12 15.30 -2.87 13.98
N ILE A 13 15.67 -1.99 13.05
CA ILE A 13 15.40 -0.55 13.08
C ILE A 13 14.83 -0.19 11.70
N TYR A 14 13.71 0.54 11.67
CA TYR A 14 12.95 0.79 10.44
C TYR A 14 12.16 2.12 10.51
N ALA A 15 11.93 2.74 9.35
CA ALA A 15 11.10 3.93 9.18
C ALA A 15 10.74 4.13 7.69
N PRO A 16 9.72 4.94 7.37
CA PRO A 16 9.49 5.41 6.00
C PRO A 16 10.70 6.18 5.44
N ARG A 17 11.10 5.91 4.20
CA ARG A 17 12.34 6.43 3.57
C ARG A 17 12.49 7.96 3.63
N GLN A 18 11.39 8.69 3.52
CA GLN A 18 11.32 10.15 3.59
C GLN A 18 11.72 10.75 4.94
N PHE A 19 11.82 9.94 6.01
CA PHE A 19 12.40 10.38 7.29
C PHE A 19 13.88 10.78 7.12
N THR A 20 14.57 10.25 6.11
CA THR A 20 15.96 10.63 5.81
C THR A 20 16.12 12.02 5.20
N ASN A 21 15.03 12.71 4.84
CA ASN A 21 15.06 14.12 4.40
C ASN A 21 14.97 15.11 5.57
N ARG A 22 14.84 14.66 6.84
CA ARG A 22 14.66 15.56 8.00
C ARG A 22 15.61 15.19 9.15
N GLU A 23 16.40 16.15 9.63
CA GLU A 23 17.43 15.94 10.65
C GLU A 23 16.89 15.28 11.94
N ASN A 24 15.74 15.72 12.44
CA ASN A 24 15.13 15.17 13.65
C ASN A 24 14.65 13.71 13.46
N LEU A 25 14.07 13.39 12.31
CA LEU A 25 13.60 12.04 12.00
C LEU A 25 14.78 11.07 11.75
N LEU A 26 15.84 11.54 11.10
CA LEU A 26 17.10 10.81 10.90
C LEU A 26 17.82 10.53 12.25
N ASN A 27 17.87 11.51 13.15
CA ASN A 27 18.60 11.41 14.41
C ASN A 27 17.86 10.62 15.50
N ALA A 28 16.52 10.61 15.52
CA ALA A 28 15.76 10.03 16.61
C ALA A 28 14.35 9.49 16.26
N GLY A 29 14.00 9.27 14.99
CA GLY A 29 12.62 8.91 14.59
C GLY A 29 12.31 7.44 14.33
N ALA A 30 13.32 6.60 14.16
CA ALA A 30 13.14 5.20 13.75
C ALA A 30 12.36 4.38 14.79
N PHE A 31 11.49 3.49 14.30
CA PHE A 31 10.95 2.39 15.09
C PHE A 31 12.06 1.35 15.33
N ALA A 32 11.96 0.58 16.40
CA ALA A 32 12.80 -0.59 16.61
C ALA A 32 12.01 -1.77 17.22
N ALA A 33 12.47 -2.98 16.95
CA ALA A 33 11.89 -4.20 17.50
C ALA A 33 12.95 -5.29 17.69
N VAL A 34 12.70 -6.19 18.64
CA VAL A 34 13.40 -7.48 18.75
C VAL A 34 12.51 -8.55 18.13
N VAL A 35 13.04 -9.26 17.14
CA VAL A 35 12.40 -10.38 16.45
C VAL A 35 13.02 -11.67 16.96
N ASP A 36 12.20 -12.58 17.46
CA ASP A 36 12.61 -13.94 17.76
C ASP A 36 12.60 -14.79 16.49
N LEU A 37 13.77 -15.27 16.06
CA LEU A 37 13.97 -15.89 14.75
C LEU A 37 13.56 -17.36 14.68
N ASP A 38 13.35 -18.01 15.82
CA ASP A 38 12.82 -19.39 15.87
C ASP A 38 11.28 -19.40 15.79
N THR A 39 10.63 -18.32 16.25
CA THR A 39 9.17 -18.25 16.44
C THR A 39 8.48 -17.18 15.58
N GLY A 40 9.25 -16.27 14.96
CA GLY A 40 8.72 -15.10 14.26
C GLY A 40 8.20 -13.98 15.18
N THR A 41 8.29 -14.14 16.51
CA THR A 41 7.66 -13.22 17.48
C THR A 41 8.34 -11.85 17.48
N VAL A 42 7.61 -10.78 17.09
CA VAL A 42 8.14 -9.40 17.08
C VAL A 42 7.71 -8.62 18.33
N THR A 43 8.66 -8.26 19.19
CA THR A 43 8.43 -7.31 20.30
C THR A 43 8.93 -5.92 19.90
N LYS A 44 8.02 -4.96 19.70
CA LYS A 44 8.35 -3.54 19.48
C LYS A 44 9.01 -2.95 20.74
N LEU A 45 10.04 -2.12 20.57
CA LEU A 45 10.68 -1.38 21.67
C LEU A 45 9.95 -0.05 21.90
N PRO A 46 9.86 0.46 23.15
CA PRO A 46 9.07 1.64 23.49
C PRO A 46 9.76 2.98 23.17
N GLU A 47 10.99 2.97 22.66
CA GLU A 47 11.75 4.17 22.31
C GLU A 47 11.96 4.32 20.80
N ARG A 48 12.32 5.53 20.37
CA ARG A 48 12.69 5.85 18.99
C ARG A 48 14.18 6.02 18.83
N TYR A 49 14.71 5.67 17.66
CA TYR A 49 16.15 5.51 17.43
C TYR A 49 16.63 6.25 16.18
N SER A 50 17.95 6.39 16.03
CA SER A 50 18.53 6.98 14.83
C SER A 50 18.44 6.02 13.64
N LEU A 51 18.26 6.57 12.44
CA LEU A 51 18.41 5.88 11.16
C LEU A 51 19.87 5.81 10.66
N ALA A 52 20.86 6.30 11.41
CA ALA A 52 22.28 6.16 11.05
C ALA A 52 22.66 4.68 10.81
N TYR A 53 23.52 4.42 9.80
CA TYR A 53 23.85 3.06 9.33
C TYR A 53 24.35 2.11 10.43
N HIS A 54 24.90 2.66 11.50
CA HIS A 54 25.58 1.95 12.58
C HIS A 54 24.62 1.47 13.70
N ASN A 55 23.33 1.33 13.38
CA ASN A 55 22.25 1.12 14.34
C ASN A 55 21.34 -0.02 13.84
N PRO A 56 20.99 -1.03 14.66
CA PRO A 56 21.45 -1.30 16.03
C PRO A 56 22.79 -2.05 16.06
N GLY A 57 23.50 -1.99 17.18
CA GLY A 57 24.75 -2.71 17.41
C GLY A 57 24.57 -3.95 18.30
N CYS A 58 24.81 -5.14 17.76
CA CYS A 58 24.71 -6.42 18.51
C CYS A 58 26.07 -6.85 19.10
N GLY A 59 26.04 -7.44 20.29
CA GLY A 59 27.20 -8.11 20.88
C GLY A 59 27.24 -9.62 20.61
N ALA A 60 28.29 -10.30 21.04
CA ALA A 60 28.47 -11.75 20.89
C ALA A 60 27.55 -12.61 21.79
N GLY A 61 26.57 -12.00 22.46
CA GLY A 61 25.55 -12.66 23.27
C GLY A 61 24.15 -12.12 22.96
N GLU A 62 23.25 -12.13 23.95
CA GLU A 62 21.86 -11.64 23.84
C GLU A 62 21.71 -10.16 24.23
N ASN A 63 22.77 -9.35 24.08
CA ASN A 63 22.71 -7.92 24.32
C ASN A 63 22.85 -7.16 23.00
N ALA A 64 22.04 -6.12 22.82
CA ALA A 64 22.20 -5.11 21.78
C ALA A 64 22.24 -3.71 22.39
N VAL A 65 22.83 -2.76 21.67
CA VAL A 65 22.77 -1.32 21.97
C VAL A 65 22.12 -0.63 20.79
N LEU A 66 21.11 0.19 21.09
CA LEU A 66 20.43 1.06 20.15
C LEU A 66 20.76 2.51 20.50
N THR A 67 20.93 3.36 19.50
CA THR A 67 21.36 4.75 19.66
C THR A 67 20.35 5.74 19.10
N ARG A 68 20.27 6.93 19.72
CA ARG A 68 19.58 8.13 19.19
C ARG A 68 20.37 9.38 19.56
N LEU A 69 20.27 10.42 18.73
CA LEU A 69 20.94 11.70 18.95
C LEU A 69 19.90 12.78 19.30
N GLU A 70 19.97 13.29 20.52
CA GLU A 70 19.21 14.45 20.98
C GLU A 70 19.95 15.72 20.58
N MET A 71 19.41 16.44 19.59
CA MET A 71 19.86 17.79 19.24
C MET A 71 19.32 18.81 20.26
N PRO A 72 20.03 19.92 20.53
CA PRO A 72 19.59 20.90 21.52
C PRO A 72 18.28 21.61 21.11
N ALA A 73 17.37 21.81 22.06
CA ALA A 73 16.07 22.43 21.82
C ALA A 73 16.13 23.94 21.46
N SER A 74 17.29 24.59 21.58
CA SER A 74 17.50 26.01 21.31
C SER A 74 18.64 26.23 20.30
N ARG A 75 18.50 27.26 19.46
CA ARG A 75 19.53 27.64 18.48
C ARG A 75 20.75 28.32 19.14
N GLN A 76 20.69 28.72 20.40
CA GLN A 76 21.79 29.38 21.13
C GLN A 76 23.03 28.47 21.25
N ALA A 77 24.22 29.06 21.28
CA ALA A 77 25.47 28.33 21.49
C ALA A 77 25.60 27.83 22.94
N GLY A 78 26.33 26.73 23.15
CA GLY A 78 26.65 26.19 24.49
C GLY A 78 25.64 25.18 25.05
N THR A 79 24.50 24.96 24.41
CA THR A 79 23.58 23.86 24.77
C THR A 79 24.06 22.54 24.16
N THR A 80 24.44 21.57 25.00
CA THR A 80 25.04 20.27 24.62
C THR A 80 24.06 19.31 23.93
N ALA A 81 24.44 18.77 22.78
CA ALA A 81 23.79 17.62 22.14
C ALA A 81 24.16 16.31 22.87
N ARG A 82 23.28 15.30 22.83
CA ARG A 82 23.44 14.07 23.63
C ARG A 82 23.15 12.81 22.82
N SER A 83 24.09 11.87 22.80
CA SER A 83 23.79 10.50 22.39
C SER A 83 23.14 9.74 23.55
N VAL A 84 21.97 9.18 23.31
CA VAL A 84 21.32 8.23 24.23
C VAL A 84 21.59 6.82 23.73
N LEU A 85 22.17 5.99 24.60
CA LEU A 85 22.51 4.60 24.33
C LEU A 85 21.61 3.70 25.17
N THR A 86 20.68 3.00 24.53
CA THR A 86 19.78 2.06 25.19
C THR A 86 20.29 0.64 24.99
N THR A 87 20.81 0.04 26.06
CA THR A 87 21.18 -1.39 26.10
C THR A 87 19.92 -2.23 26.33
N VAL A 88 19.70 -3.24 25.50
CA VAL A 88 18.56 -4.17 25.57
C VAL A 88 19.06 -5.60 25.68
N ASP A 89 18.51 -6.35 26.64
CA ASP A 89 18.63 -7.82 26.68
C ASP A 89 17.53 -8.41 25.78
N THR A 90 17.90 -9.04 24.67
CA THR A 90 16.94 -9.54 23.68
C THR A 90 16.08 -10.70 24.19
N ARG A 91 16.46 -11.33 25.31
CA ARG A 91 15.62 -12.33 26.00
C ARG A 91 14.49 -11.69 26.81
N ARG A 92 14.60 -10.39 27.13
CA ARG A 92 13.66 -9.62 27.95
C ARG A 92 13.54 -8.19 27.41
N PRO A 93 13.05 -8.00 26.16
CA PRO A 93 13.11 -6.72 25.44
C PRO A 93 12.34 -5.56 26.09
N SER A 94 11.42 -5.83 27.03
CA SER A 94 10.79 -4.82 27.88
C SER A 94 11.73 -4.20 28.92
N GLY A 95 12.80 -4.90 29.30
CA GLY A 95 13.86 -4.41 30.19
C GLY A 95 15.00 -3.79 29.39
N SER A 96 15.14 -2.46 29.48
CA SER A 96 16.23 -1.73 28.84
C SER A 96 16.92 -0.75 29.80
N ARG A 97 18.22 -0.51 29.56
CA ARG A 97 19.05 0.42 30.35
C ARG A 97 19.55 1.54 29.47
N LYS A 98 19.16 2.77 29.77
CA LYS A 98 19.59 3.98 29.07
C LYS A 98 20.85 4.56 29.70
N VAL A 99 21.74 5.07 28.85
CA VAL A 99 22.92 5.86 29.20
C VAL A 99 22.87 7.16 28.38
N LEU A 100 23.17 8.30 29.01
CA LEU A 100 23.36 9.58 28.34
C LEU A 100 24.86 9.85 28.18
N ALA A 101 25.29 10.24 26.99
CA ALA A 101 26.66 10.65 26.69
C ALA A 101 26.70 12.01 25.99
N THR A 102 27.69 12.83 26.33
CA THR A 102 27.89 14.17 25.76
C THR A 102 28.44 14.12 24.32
N GLY A 103 27.78 14.81 23.41
CA GLY A 103 28.10 14.86 21.99
C GLY A 103 27.67 13.61 21.21
N GLN A 104 28.08 13.54 19.94
CA GLN A 104 27.74 12.46 19.01
C GLN A 104 28.65 11.24 19.24
N LEU A 105 28.09 10.15 19.76
CA LEU A 105 28.68 8.81 19.79
C LEU A 105 28.02 7.93 18.73
N THR A 106 28.82 7.11 18.04
CA THR A 106 28.40 6.29 16.89
C THR A 106 28.88 4.84 17.02
N SER A 107 28.34 3.92 16.21
CA SER A 107 28.74 2.51 16.17
C SER A 107 28.78 1.79 17.52
N ALA A 108 27.86 2.13 18.43
CA ALA A 108 27.90 1.59 19.79
C ALA A 108 27.46 0.12 19.85
N ILE A 109 28.28 -0.73 20.48
CA ILE A 109 28.03 -2.17 20.68
C ILE A 109 28.24 -2.58 22.15
N PRO A 110 27.52 -3.60 22.66
CA PRO A 110 27.77 -4.15 23.98
C PRO A 110 28.95 -5.15 23.95
N VAL A 111 29.87 -5.00 24.90
CA VAL A 111 31.07 -5.85 25.06
C VAL A 111 31.19 -6.23 26.52
N GLY A 112 30.98 -7.52 26.83
CA GLY A 112 30.71 -7.98 28.19
C GLY A 112 29.60 -7.16 28.86
N ASP A 113 29.95 -6.50 29.97
CA ASP A 113 29.07 -5.62 30.75
C ASP A 113 29.12 -4.13 30.35
N THR A 114 30.01 -3.79 29.41
CA THR A 114 30.31 -2.43 28.97
C THR A 114 29.70 -2.13 27.60
N THR A 115 29.79 -0.87 27.16
CA THR A 115 29.45 -0.47 25.79
C THR A 115 30.65 0.19 25.16
N VAL A 116 31.12 -0.33 24.02
CA VAL A 116 32.19 0.30 23.23
C VAL A 116 31.54 1.11 22.12
N ALA A 117 31.93 2.36 21.95
CA ALA A 117 31.40 3.27 20.94
C ALA A 117 32.51 4.11 20.29
N ALA A 118 32.28 4.53 19.05
CA ALA A 118 33.18 5.41 18.31
C ALA A 118 32.85 6.89 18.56
N LYS A 119 33.86 7.68 18.93
CA LYS A 119 33.81 9.15 19.02
C LYS A 119 35.11 9.72 18.40
N GLY A 120 34.97 10.52 17.34
CA GLY A 120 36.13 11.18 16.70
C GLY A 120 37.04 10.18 15.96
N ASP A 121 38.29 10.05 16.41
CA ASP A 121 39.27 9.03 16.01
C ASP A 121 39.43 7.92 17.06
N ALA A 122 38.57 7.88 18.09
CA ALA A 122 38.77 7.07 19.28
C ALA A 122 37.61 6.07 19.53
N LEU A 123 37.97 4.98 20.20
CA LEU A 123 37.04 4.05 20.83
C LEU A 123 36.92 4.38 22.31
N LEU A 124 35.69 4.62 22.78
CA LEU A 124 35.35 4.84 24.19
C LEU A 124 34.70 3.59 24.76
N THR A 125 35.21 3.10 25.90
CA THR A 125 34.55 2.05 26.69
C THR A 125 33.76 2.70 27.83
N LEU A 126 32.44 2.59 27.77
CA LEU A 126 31.48 3.11 28.74
C LEU A 126 31.05 2.02 29.73
N ASP A 127 30.99 2.33 31.02
CA ASP A 127 30.45 1.42 32.02
C ASP A 127 28.91 1.41 32.10
N ARG A 128 28.37 0.60 33.01
CA ARG A 128 26.92 0.45 33.25
C ARG A 128 26.19 1.76 33.65
N ARG A 129 26.90 2.85 33.94
CA ARG A 129 26.37 4.19 34.26
C ARG A 129 26.70 5.24 33.19
N GLY A 130 27.47 4.89 32.16
CA GLY A 130 27.93 5.81 31.12
C GLY A 130 29.25 6.53 31.42
N ALA A 131 29.95 6.18 32.50
CA ALA A 131 31.27 6.74 32.75
C ALA A 131 32.29 6.12 31.78
N ILE A 132 33.12 6.96 31.15
CA ILE A 132 34.24 6.51 30.32
C ILE A 132 35.26 5.80 31.24
N ARG A 133 35.62 4.56 30.88
CA ARG A 133 36.59 3.72 31.61
C ARG A 133 37.92 3.57 30.89
N ALA A 134 37.90 3.64 29.57
CA ALA A 134 39.08 3.58 28.74
C ALA A 134 38.81 4.29 27.41
N THR A 135 39.88 4.85 26.83
CA THR A 135 39.91 5.46 25.50
C THR A 135 41.05 4.82 24.72
N VAL A 136 40.80 4.41 23.48
CA VAL A 136 41.84 3.91 22.56
C VAL A 136 41.78 4.70 21.26
N ARG A 137 42.85 5.42 20.96
CA ARG A 137 43.02 6.17 19.71
C ARG A 137 43.24 5.21 18.55
N THR A 138 42.61 5.50 17.41
CA THR A 138 42.77 4.72 16.16
C THR A 138 43.41 5.52 15.03
N GLY A 139 43.54 6.86 15.18
CA GLY A 139 44.25 7.75 14.23
C GLY A 139 43.48 8.06 12.94
N GLY A 140 42.18 7.84 12.96
CA GLY A 140 41.19 8.05 11.90
C GLY A 140 39.84 7.57 12.44
N SER A 141 38.70 7.98 11.89
CA SER A 141 37.39 7.59 12.47
C SER A 141 37.16 6.07 12.43
N PRO A 142 36.95 5.40 13.57
CA PRO A 142 36.58 3.99 13.60
C PRO A 142 35.09 3.82 13.28
N PHE A 143 34.74 2.81 12.48
CA PHE A 143 33.40 2.57 11.97
C PHE A 143 33.12 1.06 11.74
N ARG A 144 31.85 0.69 11.59
CA ARG A 144 31.38 -0.73 11.57
C ARG A 144 31.99 -1.57 12.71
N LEU A 145 31.81 -1.13 13.95
CA LEU A 145 32.18 -1.91 15.13
C LEU A 145 31.27 -3.13 15.26
N MET A 146 31.84 -4.28 15.60
CA MET A 146 31.12 -5.51 15.93
C MET A 146 31.92 -6.36 16.93
N ALA A 147 31.24 -7.20 17.72
CA ALA A 147 31.89 -8.03 18.71
C ALA A 147 32.75 -9.14 18.09
N ASP A 148 33.96 -9.30 18.60
CA ASP A 148 34.92 -10.35 18.27
C ASP A 148 35.10 -11.24 19.51
N GLY A 149 34.33 -12.33 19.56
CA GLY A 149 34.08 -13.05 20.81
C GLY A 149 33.45 -12.15 21.90
N PRO A 150 33.59 -12.49 23.20
CA PRO A 150 32.88 -11.82 24.29
C PRO A 150 33.52 -10.51 24.78
N SER A 151 34.81 -10.28 24.50
CA SER A 151 35.63 -9.22 25.11
C SER A 151 36.26 -8.24 24.12
N ASP A 152 36.41 -8.64 22.86
CA ASP A 152 37.19 -7.91 21.86
C ASP A 152 36.25 -7.31 20.80
N VAL A 153 36.74 -6.36 20.01
CA VAL A 153 35.93 -5.65 18.99
C VAL A 153 36.65 -5.68 17.66
N ALA A 154 35.96 -6.12 16.62
CA ALA A 154 36.36 -5.91 15.24
C ALA A 154 35.81 -4.57 14.72
N LEU A 155 36.62 -3.83 13.97
CA LEU A 155 36.26 -2.53 13.42
C LEU A 155 37.00 -2.23 12.12
N GLN A 156 36.51 -1.21 11.40
CA GLN A 156 37.20 -0.60 10.26
C GLN A 156 37.66 0.81 10.63
N VAL A 157 38.78 1.29 10.08
CA VAL A 157 39.29 2.67 10.27
C VAL A 157 39.67 3.25 8.90
N ALA A 158 39.11 4.39 8.52
CA ALA A 158 39.36 4.98 7.21
C ALA A 158 40.72 5.70 7.13
N ARG A 159 41.48 5.45 6.06
CA ARG A 159 42.84 5.96 5.76
C ARG A 159 42.89 6.56 4.34
N GLY A 160 42.00 7.51 4.06
CA GLY A 160 41.89 8.13 2.74
C GLY A 160 41.43 7.14 1.67
N ALA A 161 42.34 6.73 0.79
CA ALA A 161 42.08 5.74 -0.27
C ALA A 161 42.04 4.28 0.23
N GLU A 162 42.47 4.04 1.47
CA GLU A 162 42.47 2.73 2.11
C GLU A 162 41.61 2.70 3.40
N VAL A 163 41.36 1.49 3.91
CA VAL A 163 40.69 1.20 5.17
C VAL A 163 41.48 0.12 5.90
N ASP A 164 41.85 0.39 7.16
CA ASP A 164 42.37 -0.63 8.05
C ASP A 164 41.22 -1.50 8.56
N LEU A 165 41.40 -2.81 8.52
CA LEU A 165 40.65 -3.78 9.31
C LEU A 165 41.43 -4.00 10.61
N ALA A 166 40.81 -3.71 11.75
CA ALA A 166 41.48 -3.72 13.05
C ALA A 166 40.67 -4.44 14.13
N ARG A 167 41.37 -4.85 15.19
CA ARG A 167 40.85 -5.59 16.34
C ARG A 167 41.27 -4.89 17.64
N LEU A 168 40.33 -4.36 18.42
CA LEU A 168 40.58 -3.95 19.80
C LEU A 168 40.54 -5.19 20.69
N ALA A 169 41.66 -5.58 21.28
CA ALA A 169 41.79 -6.75 22.14
C ALA A 169 42.65 -6.44 23.36
N GLY A 170 42.21 -6.84 24.55
CA GLY A 170 42.93 -6.55 25.80
C GLY A 170 43.21 -5.05 26.03
N GLY A 171 42.33 -4.17 25.54
CA GLY A 171 42.49 -2.71 25.61
C GLY A 171 43.51 -2.12 24.61
N ARG A 172 44.02 -2.89 23.64
CA ARG A 172 44.97 -2.43 22.61
C ARG A 172 44.39 -2.62 21.21
N LEU A 173 44.58 -1.63 20.34
CA LEU A 173 44.24 -1.76 18.92
C LEU A 173 45.33 -2.55 18.18
N VAL A 174 44.93 -3.60 17.47
CA VAL A 174 45.81 -4.45 16.65
C VAL A 174 45.34 -4.35 15.19
N PRO A 175 46.18 -3.87 14.25
CA PRO A 175 45.85 -3.92 12.83
C PRO A 175 45.89 -5.37 12.32
N VAL A 176 44.92 -5.76 11.51
CA VAL A 176 44.80 -7.11 10.93
C VAL A 176 45.20 -7.11 9.46
N ALA A 177 44.68 -6.14 8.69
CA ALA A 177 45.04 -5.90 7.30
C ALA A 177 44.62 -4.48 6.89
N THR A 178 45.17 -3.97 5.79
CA THR A 178 44.73 -2.73 5.15
C THR A 178 44.26 -3.07 3.73
N VAL A 179 43.15 -2.47 3.29
CA VAL A 179 42.47 -2.77 2.02
C VAL A 179 42.03 -1.47 1.33
N PRO A 180 41.85 -1.44 0.00
CA PRO A 180 41.29 -0.27 -0.68
C PRO A 180 39.87 0.07 -0.20
N THR A 181 39.54 1.37 -0.16
CA THR A 181 38.27 1.86 0.41
C THR A 181 37.05 1.23 -0.28
N GLY A 182 36.27 0.51 0.52
CA GLY A 182 35.01 -0.14 0.11
C GLY A 182 35.16 -1.48 -0.63
N THR A 183 36.37 -2.02 -0.85
CA THR A 183 36.54 -3.32 -1.53
C THR A 183 36.40 -4.52 -0.60
N VAL A 184 36.57 -4.33 0.71
CA VAL A 184 36.27 -5.32 1.75
C VAL A 184 35.59 -4.62 2.94
N LYS A 185 34.47 -5.16 3.40
CA LYS A 185 33.68 -4.65 4.53
C LYS A 185 33.51 -5.76 5.57
N LEU A 186 33.51 -5.39 6.85
CA LEU A 186 33.26 -6.37 7.91
C LEU A 186 31.76 -6.67 8.04
N ARG A 187 31.42 -7.92 8.35
CA ARG A 187 30.08 -8.40 8.71
C ARG A 187 30.14 -9.30 9.96
N PRO A 188 29.17 -9.18 10.89
CA PRO A 188 29.14 -10.01 12.09
C PRO A 188 28.69 -11.44 11.80
N GLY A 189 29.15 -12.39 12.62
CA GLY A 189 28.70 -13.78 12.63
C GLY A 189 28.34 -14.26 14.04
N GLY A 190 27.81 -15.47 14.14
CA GLY A 190 27.37 -16.06 15.41
C GLY A 190 28.51 -16.19 16.42
N VAL A 191 28.19 -15.97 17.70
CA VAL A 191 29.10 -16.02 18.85
C VAL A 191 30.33 -15.12 18.68
N GLY A 192 30.16 -13.97 18.01
CA GLY A 192 31.24 -13.00 17.78
C GLY A 192 32.27 -13.45 16.74
N ARG A 193 31.84 -14.22 15.73
CA ARG A 193 32.63 -14.43 14.50
C ARG A 193 32.61 -13.16 13.66
N VAL A 194 33.60 -13.02 12.78
CA VAL A 194 33.74 -11.85 11.89
C VAL A 194 34.01 -12.33 10.46
N PHE A 195 33.29 -11.76 9.50
CA PHE A 195 33.50 -12.01 8.08
C PHE A 195 34.05 -10.76 7.40
N ALA A 196 35.12 -10.92 6.63
CA ALA A 196 35.68 -9.89 5.79
C ALA A 196 35.17 -10.11 4.36
N VAL A 197 34.11 -9.40 3.98
CA VAL A 197 33.31 -9.64 2.78
C VAL A 197 33.72 -8.67 1.67
N GLY A 198 33.99 -9.18 0.47
CA GLY A 198 34.37 -8.37 -0.67
C GLY A 198 34.76 -9.21 -1.87
N GLY A 199 34.58 -8.70 -3.10
CA GLY A 199 34.56 -9.54 -4.31
C GLY A 199 35.86 -10.29 -4.62
N ARG A 200 36.96 -9.94 -3.94
CA ARG A 200 38.25 -10.67 -3.93
C ARG A 200 38.87 -10.67 -2.53
N ALA A 201 38.06 -10.66 -1.46
CA ALA A 201 38.52 -10.56 -0.08
C ALA A 201 39.55 -11.63 0.31
N SER A 202 39.41 -12.86 -0.17
CA SER A 202 40.43 -13.90 0.08
C SER A 202 41.77 -13.50 -0.54
N ARG A 203 41.78 -12.97 -1.77
CA ARG A 203 42.99 -12.47 -2.45
C ARG A 203 43.62 -11.29 -1.72
N HIS A 204 42.81 -10.32 -1.27
CA HIS A 204 43.30 -9.16 -0.52
C HIS A 204 43.90 -9.52 0.86
N LEU A 205 43.51 -10.68 1.41
CA LEU A 205 43.94 -11.15 2.74
C LEU A 205 44.92 -12.34 2.70
N VAL A 206 45.41 -12.74 1.51
CA VAL A 206 46.48 -13.76 1.40
C VAL A 206 47.71 -13.34 2.20
N GLY A 207 48.26 -14.28 2.98
CA GLY A 207 49.44 -14.05 3.81
C GLY A 207 49.20 -13.17 5.05
N LYS A 208 47.99 -12.66 5.28
CA LYS A 208 47.65 -11.92 6.51
C LYS A 208 47.25 -12.90 7.61
N ARG A 209 47.78 -12.71 8.82
CA ARG A 209 47.44 -13.54 9.98
C ARG A 209 46.12 -13.08 10.60
N LEU A 210 45.00 -13.55 10.06
CA LEU A 210 43.67 -13.27 10.59
C LEU A 210 43.49 -13.85 12.02
N PRO A 211 42.71 -13.20 12.90
CA PRO A 211 42.28 -13.77 14.17
C PRO A 211 41.47 -15.06 14.00
N ALA A 212 41.49 -15.95 14.99
CA ALA A 212 40.87 -17.28 14.87
C ALA A 212 39.34 -17.29 14.61
N GLY A 213 38.65 -16.21 14.96
CA GLY A 213 37.22 -16.01 14.67
C GLY A 213 36.90 -15.32 13.32
N TRP A 214 37.93 -14.90 12.57
CA TRP A 214 37.79 -14.15 11.32
C TRP A 214 37.90 -15.05 10.08
N ARG A 215 37.11 -14.77 9.04
CA ARG A 215 37.22 -15.44 7.72
C ARG A 215 37.02 -14.46 6.55
N PRO A 216 37.76 -14.58 5.44
CA PRO A 216 37.42 -13.88 4.19
C PRO A 216 36.18 -14.52 3.55
N VAL A 217 35.43 -13.72 2.79
CA VAL A 217 34.26 -14.17 2.01
C VAL A 217 34.26 -13.45 0.65
N ASP A 218 34.45 -14.20 -0.44
CA ASP A 218 34.46 -13.67 -1.81
C ASP A 218 33.03 -13.51 -2.35
N ALA A 219 32.43 -12.36 -2.05
CA ALA A 219 31.09 -11.91 -2.42
C ALA A 219 31.07 -10.38 -2.55
N PRO A 220 30.03 -9.74 -3.13
CA PRO A 220 29.93 -8.28 -3.15
C PRO A 220 30.15 -7.65 -1.76
N PRO A 221 30.83 -6.48 -1.64
CA PRO A 221 31.21 -5.95 -0.32
C PRO A 221 30.03 -5.62 0.61
N ASP A 222 28.83 -5.36 0.08
CA ASP A 222 27.65 -5.08 0.89
C ASP A 222 26.71 -6.29 1.12
N SER A 223 27.01 -7.44 0.53
CA SER A 223 26.30 -8.70 0.80
C SER A 223 26.29 -9.07 2.28
N ASP A 224 25.17 -9.58 2.77
CA ASP A 224 25.02 -10.06 4.14
C ASP A 224 25.36 -11.54 4.28
N VAL A 225 26.03 -11.90 5.37
CA VAL A 225 26.59 -13.25 5.59
C VAL A 225 25.83 -13.97 6.70
N SER A 226 25.52 -15.25 6.49
CA SER A 226 24.82 -16.06 7.49
C SER A 226 25.67 -16.27 8.75
N ARG A 227 25.00 -16.57 9.86
CA ARG A 227 25.58 -16.78 11.20
C ARG A 227 26.87 -17.63 11.21
N THR A 228 26.99 -18.62 10.32
CA THR A 228 28.13 -19.53 10.26
C THR A 228 29.15 -19.20 9.17
N GLY A 229 28.78 -18.38 8.17
CA GLY A 229 29.57 -18.11 6.97
C GLY A 229 29.37 -19.13 5.85
N ASP A 230 28.39 -20.03 5.96
CA ASP A 230 28.15 -21.08 4.96
C ASP A 230 27.17 -20.67 3.84
N LEU A 231 26.49 -19.52 4.01
CA LEU A 231 25.57 -18.89 3.04
C LEU A 231 25.79 -17.37 3.05
N VAL A 232 25.76 -16.74 1.88
CA VAL A 232 25.89 -15.28 1.69
C VAL A 232 24.71 -14.79 0.84
N ILE A 233 23.93 -13.83 1.32
CA ILE A 233 22.86 -13.19 0.57
C ILE A 233 23.49 -12.16 -0.36
N THR A 234 23.33 -12.36 -1.66
CA THR A 234 23.89 -11.54 -2.76
C THR A 234 22.80 -10.93 -3.65
N ARG A 235 21.54 -10.98 -3.18
CA ARG A 235 20.42 -10.12 -3.55
C ARG A 235 19.27 -10.42 -2.57
N ALA A 236 18.60 -9.40 -2.08
CA ALA A 236 17.23 -9.52 -1.58
C ALA A 236 16.39 -8.45 -2.27
N VAL A 237 15.41 -8.86 -3.06
CA VAL A 237 14.47 -7.97 -3.74
C VAL A 237 13.05 -8.52 -3.64
N THR A 238 12.05 -7.66 -3.52
CA THR A 238 10.65 -8.02 -3.78
C THR A 238 10.28 -7.91 -5.26
N GLY A 239 11.19 -7.35 -6.07
CA GLY A 239 10.90 -6.85 -7.41
C GLY A 239 10.25 -5.47 -7.39
N ARG A 240 10.20 -4.81 -6.21
CA ARG A 240 9.39 -3.61 -5.94
C ARG A 240 10.20 -2.48 -5.31
N GLU A 241 11.53 -2.55 -5.24
CA GLU A 241 12.35 -1.53 -4.54
C GLU A 241 12.85 -0.38 -5.42
N ALA A 242 13.13 -0.62 -6.70
CA ALA A 242 13.43 0.46 -7.67
C ALA A 242 12.16 1.18 -8.17
N ALA A 243 11.08 1.10 -7.38
CA ALA A 243 9.73 0.99 -7.90
C ALA A 243 8.69 1.48 -6.88
N GLY A 244 8.05 2.61 -7.14
CA GLY A 244 6.90 3.05 -6.33
C GLY A 244 5.65 2.25 -6.64
N LEU A 245 5.52 1.00 -6.16
CA LEU A 245 4.25 0.27 -6.23
C LEU A 245 3.23 0.87 -5.26
N ALA A 246 2.42 1.78 -5.79
CA ALA A 246 1.11 2.12 -5.25
C ALA A 246 -0.03 1.39 -6.00
N SER A 247 0.30 0.59 -7.03
CA SER A 247 -0.61 0.26 -8.13
C SER A 247 -0.48 -1.17 -8.68
N GLY A 248 -0.05 -2.13 -7.85
CA GLY A 248 0.04 -3.55 -8.24
C GLY A 248 -0.85 -4.50 -7.42
N ARG A 249 -1.55 -3.94 -6.42
CA ARG A 249 -2.56 -4.48 -5.49
C ARG A 249 -2.82 -3.38 -4.44
N PRO A 250 -3.92 -3.44 -3.67
CA PRO A 250 -4.05 -2.67 -2.43
C PRO A 250 -2.90 -2.97 -1.47
N SER A 251 -2.72 -2.11 -0.46
CA SER A 251 -1.92 -2.44 0.73
C SER A 251 -2.71 -3.40 1.64
N ASP A 252 -2.94 -4.63 1.18
CA ASP A 252 -3.76 -5.70 1.78
C ASP A 252 -3.25 -6.22 3.15
N GLY A 253 -2.27 -5.54 3.76
CA GLY A 253 -1.63 -5.90 5.02
C GLY A 253 -0.73 -7.13 4.92
N GLN A 254 -0.56 -7.74 3.74
CA GLN A 254 0.41 -8.80 3.51
C GLN A 254 1.78 -8.19 3.20
N ALA A 255 2.85 -8.89 3.57
CA ALA A 255 4.20 -8.48 3.21
C ALA A 255 4.52 -8.97 1.80
N ASP A 256 5.26 -8.15 1.05
CA ASP A 256 5.74 -8.52 -0.28
C ASP A 256 6.54 -9.84 -0.28
N ARG A 257 6.37 -10.65 -1.31
CA ARG A 257 7.26 -11.79 -1.58
C ARG A 257 8.66 -11.27 -1.87
N VAL A 258 9.66 -11.74 -1.12
CA VAL A 258 11.08 -11.41 -1.28
C VAL A 258 11.77 -12.55 -2.03
N ASP A 259 12.22 -12.29 -3.25
CA ASP A 259 13.19 -13.12 -3.96
C ASP A 259 14.60 -12.89 -3.40
N ILE A 260 15.23 -13.99 -2.97
CA ILE A 260 16.57 -14.00 -2.41
C ILE A 260 17.50 -14.76 -3.34
N LYS A 261 18.58 -14.10 -3.76
CA LYS A 261 19.74 -14.74 -4.37
C LYS A 261 20.81 -14.89 -3.30
N ALA A 262 21.35 -16.09 -3.17
CA ALA A 262 22.42 -16.38 -2.24
C ALA A 262 23.51 -17.23 -2.87
N ARG A 263 24.68 -17.25 -2.23
CA ARG A 263 25.81 -18.10 -2.59
C ARG A 263 26.16 -19.01 -1.41
N LEU A 264 26.29 -20.30 -1.66
CA LEU A 264 26.80 -21.27 -0.69
C LEU A 264 28.32 -21.23 -0.64
N ARG A 265 28.89 -21.57 0.53
CA ARG A 265 30.34 -21.64 0.75
C ARG A 265 31.08 -22.65 -0.15
N ALA A 266 30.38 -23.63 -0.71
CA ALA A 266 30.95 -24.54 -1.72
C ALA A 266 31.24 -23.84 -3.06
N GLY A 267 30.57 -22.70 -3.32
CA GLY A 267 30.73 -21.88 -4.53
C GLY A 267 29.42 -21.67 -5.29
N ASP A 268 28.43 -22.54 -5.07
CA ASP A 268 27.15 -22.60 -5.79
C ASP A 268 26.24 -21.40 -5.55
N GLU A 269 25.44 -21.02 -6.56
CA GLU A 269 24.35 -20.07 -6.40
C GLU A 269 23.04 -20.79 -6.04
N VAL A 270 22.25 -20.19 -5.16
CA VAL A 270 20.90 -20.63 -4.79
C VAL A 270 19.93 -19.45 -4.94
N ARG A 271 18.72 -19.72 -5.42
CA ARG A 271 17.62 -18.75 -5.47
C ARG A 271 16.37 -19.36 -4.83
N PHE A 272 15.66 -18.56 -4.05
CA PHE A 272 14.42 -18.94 -3.39
C PHE A 272 13.60 -17.68 -3.09
N SER A 273 12.29 -17.80 -2.95
CA SER A 273 11.41 -16.69 -2.57
C SER A 273 10.72 -16.96 -1.24
N ILE A 274 10.46 -15.91 -0.46
CA ILE A 274 9.80 -15.98 0.86
C ILE A 274 8.68 -14.95 0.91
N LEU A 275 7.48 -15.36 1.34
CA LEU A 275 6.38 -14.45 1.68
C LEU A 275 6.35 -14.26 3.21
N PRO A 276 6.63 -13.06 3.76
CA PRO A 276 6.63 -12.85 5.20
C PRO A 276 5.21 -12.76 5.79
N SER A 277 5.04 -13.20 7.04
CA SER A 277 3.77 -13.13 7.76
C SER A 277 3.57 -11.81 8.52
N GLY A 278 2.37 -11.23 8.43
CA GLY A 278 2.00 -9.97 9.11
C GLY A 278 1.67 -10.14 10.59
N LEU A 279 1.89 -9.08 11.40
CA LEU A 279 1.61 -9.04 12.84
C LEU A 279 0.91 -7.75 13.28
N VAL A 280 -0.04 -7.88 14.21
CA VAL A 280 -0.98 -6.84 14.68
C VAL A 280 -0.54 -6.24 16.03
N GLY A 281 -0.96 -5.01 16.36
CA GLY A 281 -0.90 -4.46 17.74
C GLY A 281 -1.10 -2.94 17.84
N GLY A 282 -1.75 -2.44 18.91
CA GLY A 282 -2.13 -1.02 19.08
C GLY A 282 -2.41 -0.55 20.53
N GLU A 283 -3.20 0.54 20.64
CA GLU A 283 -3.73 1.25 21.83
C GLU A 283 -2.80 2.20 22.66
N SER A 284 -3.41 3.04 23.54
CA SER A 284 -3.21 4.52 23.49
C SER A 284 -3.44 5.34 24.82
N SER A 285 -3.60 6.68 24.69
CA SER A 285 -3.98 7.74 25.70
C SER A 285 -2.87 8.37 26.59
N PRO A 286 -2.97 9.63 27.12
CA PRO A 286 -4.00 10.70 26.99
C PRO A 286 -3.45 12.10 26.50
N ALA A 287 -3.55 13.23 27.25
CA ALA A 287 -4.34 14.45 26.93
C ALA A 287 -3.77 15.78 27.57
N ALA A 288 -4.56 16.89 27.72
CA ALA A 288 -4.37 18.19 28.46
C ALA A 288 -4.29 19.54 27.62
N PRO A 289 -4.58 20.76 28.18
CA PRO A 289 -5.41 21.81 27.49
C PRO A 289 -4.90 23.27 27.27
N GLY A 290 -5.53 24.06 26.36
CA GLY A 290 -5.48 25.54 26.22
C GLY A 290 -6.06 26.13 24.90
N SER A 291 -6.85 27.23 24.92
CA SER A 291 -7.67 27.73 23.76
C SER A 291 -7.99 29.25 23.76
N VAL A 292 -8.39 29.85 22.60
CA VAL A 292 -9.43 30.91 22.44
C VAL A 292 -9.80 31.16 20.94
N THR A 293 -11.03 31.61 20.68
CA THR A 293 -11.74 31.72 19.37
C THR A 293 -12.10 33.20 19.03
N THR A 294 -12.89 33.65 18.02
CA THR A 294 -14.00 33.13 17.19
C THR A 294 -14.20 33.86 15.83
N LEU A 295 -14.72 33.19 14.78
CA LEU A 295 -15.86 33.64 13.94
C LEU A 295 -16.45 32.41 13.21
N ALA A 296 -17.71 32.46 12.73
CA ALA A 296 -18.50 31.25 12.48
C ALA A 296 -18.27 30.59 11.10
N ASP A 297 -17.46 29.53 11.08
CA ASP A 297 -17.34 28.54 9.99
C ASP A 297 -18.52 27.52 9.98
N PRO A 298 -18.70 26.71 8.90
CA PRO A 298 -19.63 25.56 8.90
C PRO A 298 -19.24 24.49 9.92
N ASP A 299 -20.15 23.56 10.26
CA ASP A 299 -19.88 22.52 11.26
C ASP A 299 -18.75 21.58 10.81
N ALA A 300 -17.64 21.65 11.55
CA ALA A 300 -16.44 20.85 11.39
C ALA A 300 -16.72 19.33 11.42
N ALA A 301 -17.79 18.87 12.08
CA ALA A 301 -18.18 17.46 12.09
C ALA A 301 -18.76 16.96 10.75
N THR A 302 -19.11 17.85 9.82
CA THR A 302 -19.89 17.50 8.60
C THR A 302 -19.19 17.79 7.26
N VAL A 303 -18.13 18.61 7.27
CA VAL A 303 -17.35 18.95 6.07
C VAL A 303 -16.08 18.11 5.95
N ALA A 304 -15.73 17.66 4.74
CA ALA A 304 -14.58 16.76 4.50
C ALA A 304 -13.21 17.36 4.87
N TYR A 305 -13.09 18.70 4.83
CA TYR A 305 -11.85 19.45 5.06
C TYR A 305 -11.67 19.98 6.48
N ASP A 306 -10.42 20.30 6.80
CA ASP A 306 -10.01 20.95 8.05
C ASP A 306 -10.25 22.46 7.99
N LEU A 307 -11.03 22.98 8.94
CA LEU A 307 -11.26 24.42 9.10
C LEU A 307 -10.05 25.05 9.82
N ASP A 308 -9.69 24.45 10.95
CA ASP A 308 -8.63 24.86 11.89
C ASP A 308 -7.19 24.63 11.36
N GLY A 309 -7.04 23.92 10.23
CA GLY A 309 -5.73 23.56 9.69
C GLY A 309 -4.83 24.77 9.38
N SER A 310 -3.55 24.73 9.76
CA SER A 310 -2.63 25.87 9.62
C SER A 310 -2.15 26.14 8.18
N CYS A 311 -2.35 25.20 7.25
CA CYS A 311 -1.93 25.37 5.85
C CYS A 311 -2.96 26.15 5.02
N ALA A 312 -2.47 26.83 3.99
CA ALA A 312 -3.31 27.67 3.13
C ALA A 312 -4.28 26.85 2.28
N VAL A 313 -3.84 25.72 1.73
CA VAL A 313 -4.67 24.87 0.85
C VAL A 313 -5.15 23.63 1.61
N ARG A 314 -6.47 23.49 1.77
CA ARG A 314 -7.10 22.34 2.41
C ARG A 314 -6.92 21.06 1.58
N ARG A 315 -6.56 19.95 2.22
CA ARG A 315 -6.36 18.63 1.57
C ARG A 315 -7.66 18.07 0.95
N ASN A 316 -8.75 18.10 1.70
CA ASN A 316 -10.05 17.50 1.34
C ASN A 316 -11.07 18.57 0.91
N ASP A 317 -10.64 19.60 0.18
CA ASP A 317 -11.54 20.65 -0.29
C ASP A 317 -12.28 20.19 -1.56
N PRO A 318 -13.62 20.07 -1.53
CA PRO A 318 -14.43 19.57 -2.65
C PRO A 318 -14.35 20.43 -3.91
N THR A 319 -13.82 21.65 -3.83
CA THR A 319 -13.77 22.59 -4.96
C THR A 319 -12.46 22.54 -5.74
N VAL A 320 -11.53 21.65 -5.36
CA VAL A 320 -10.18 21.58 -5.93
C VAL A 320 -9.63 20.15 -5.97
N GLN A 321 -9.12 19.77 -7.14
CA GLN A 321 -8.36 18.55 -7.35
C GLN A 321 -6.98 18.91 -7.92
N ALA A 322 -5.92 18.31 -7.39
CA ALA A 322 -4.57 18.44 -7.93
C ALA A 322 -4.38 17.43 -9.07
N TYR A 323 -3.96 17.90 -10.23
CA TYR A 323 -3.62 17.06 -11.38
C TYR A 323 -2.29 16.32 -11.15
N GLN A 324 -2.26 15.03 -11.42
CA GLN A 324 -1.07 14.19 -11.29
C GLN A 324 -0.32 14.11 -12.64
N PRO A 325 0.81 14.83 -12.81
CA PRO A 325 1.52 14.88 -14.07
C PRO A 325 2.24 13.58 -14.40
N THR A 326 2.35 13.28 -15.69
CA THR A 326 3.26 12.24 -16.14
C THR A 326 4.72 12.59 -15.82
N ARG A 327 5.57 11.58 -15.70
CA ARG A 327 7.03 11.75 -15.59
C ARG A 327 7.60 12.69 -16.68
N GLN A 328 7.11 12.57 -17.92
CA GLN A 328 7.49 13.42 -19.05
C GLN A 328 7.05 14.88 -18.85
N GLN A 329 5.87 15.13 -18.27
CA GLN A 329 5.40 16.49 -17.95
C GLN A 329 6.23 17.15 -16.85
N VAL A 330 6.69 16.40 -15.85
CA VAL A 330 7.60 16.92 -14.82
C VAL A 330 8.98 17.24 -15.40
N GLU A 331 9.53 16.38 -16.27
CA GLU A 331 10.77 16.64 -17.01
C GLU A 331 10.66 17.89 -17.89
N TRP A 332 9.62 17.97 -18.75
CA TRP A 332 9.33 19.12 -19.60
C TRP A 332 9.19 20.43 -18.80
N ALA A 333 8.49 20.39 -17.67
CA ALA A 333 8.34 21.58 -16.84
C ALA A 333 9.66 22.00 -16.17
N ALA A 334 10.47 21.06 -15.67
CA ALA A 334 11.77 21.37 -15.07
C ALA A 334 12.76 21.94 -16.11
N ASP A 335 12.90 21.26 -17.25
CA ASP A 335 13.75 21.65 -18.38
C ASP A 335 13.45 23.08 -18.88
N LEU A 336 12.17 23.46 -18.93
CA LEU A 336 11.74 24.79 -19.34
C LEU A 336 11.83 25.83 -18.20
N ALA A 337 11.54 25.43 -16.95
CA ALA A 337 11.58 26.35 -15.81
C ALA A 337 12.98 26.95 -15.61
N VAL A 338 14.04 26.13 -15.69
CA VAL A 338 15.40 26.60 -15.39
C VAL A 338 15.95 27.62 -16.39
N HIS A 339 15.36 27.69 -17.59
CA HIS A 339 15.64 28.72 -18.62
C HIS A 339 14.58 29.83 -18.70
N GLY A 340 13.64 29.88 -17.75
CA GLY A 340 12.60 30.93 -17.72
C GLY A 340 11.49 30.78 -18.78
N GLN A 341 11.27 29.58 -19.31
CA GLN A 341 10.40 29.31 -20.46
C GLN A 341 8.95 28.93 -20.09
N LEU A 342 8.59 28.80 -18.80
CA LEU A 342 7.20 28.53 -18.36
C LEU A 342 6.35 29.82 -18.26
N THR A 343 6.44 30.67 -19.27
CA THR A 343 5.74 31.97 -19.38
C THR A 343 4.47 31.90 -20.22
N PHE A 344 4.14 30.74 -20.79
CA PHE A 344 2.88 30.49 -21.48
C PHE A 344 1.68 30.63 -20.54
N GLN A 345 0.54 31.07 -21.08
CA GLN A 345 -0.70 31.19 -20.30
C GLN A 345 -1.41 29.84 -20.16
N ARG A 346 -1.67 29.45 -18.92
CA ARG A 346 -2.74 28.51 -18.55
C ARG A 346 -4.08 29.26 -18.69
N PRO A 347 -5.10 28.67 -19.32
CA PRO A 347 -6.45 29.26 -19.34
C PRO A 347 -7.03 29.30 -17.92
N ALA A 348 -8.08 30.11 -17.73
CA ALA A 348 -8.87 30.03 -16.50
C ALA A 348 -9.46 28.62 -16.33
N ASN A 349 -9.53 28.15 -15.09
CA ASN A 349 -9.94 26.80 -14.72
C ASN A 349 -9.15 25.67 -15.41
N TRP A 350 -7.85 25.88 -15.68
CA TRP A 350 -6.99 24.84 -16.26
C TRP A 350 -7.00 23.56 -15.39
N SER A 351 -7.26 22.41 -16.01
CA SER A 351 -7.43 21.12 -15.33
C SER A 351 -8.45 21.17 -14.17
N ASN A 352 -9.48 22.00 -14.30
CA ASN A 352 -10.55 22.21 -13.31
C ASN A 352 -10.08 22.66 -11.91
N ASN A 353 -8.92 23.33 -11.85
CA ASN A 353 -8.33 23.79 -10.59
C ASN A 353 -9.03 25.01 -9.96
N GLY A 354 -10.07 25.59 -10.58
CA GLY A 354 -10.81 26.73 -10.04
C GLY A 354 -9.99 28.01 -9.84
N LEU A 355 -9.02 28.28 -10.74
CA LEU A 355 -8.22 29.51 -10.78
C LEU A 355 -8.61 30.44 -11.96
N PRO A 356 -8.33 31.75 -11.89
CA PRO A 356 -8.31 32.63 -13.07
C PRO A 356 -7.22 32.19 -14.06
N ALA A 357 -7.07 32.86 -15.21
CA ALA A 357 -5.93 32.61 -16.10
C ALA A 357 -4.61 33.07 -15.45
N TYR A 358 -3.51 32.34 -15.70
CA TYR A 358 -2.19 32.61 -15.12
C TYR A 358 -1.06 32.03 -15.98
N SER A 359 0.20 32.34 -15.65
CA SER A 359 1.37 31.62 -16.18
C SER A 359 2.27 31.20 -15.01
N PRO A 360 2.85 29.98 -15.01
CA PRO A 360 3.66 29.49 -13.89
C PRO A 360 4.79 30.45 -13.47
N GLN A 361 5.59 30.92 -14.43
CA GLN A 361 6.65 31.90 -14.19
C GLN A 361 6.18 33.37 -14.29
N GLY A 362 4.89 33.61 -14.48
CA GLY A 362 4.26 34.90 -14.13
C GLY A 362 3.93 34.99 -12.64
N MET A 363 3.49 33.89 -12.02
CA MET A 363 3.28 33.79 -10.57
C MET A 363 4.60 33.71 -9.80
N PHE A 364 5.55 32.93 -10.30
CA PHE A 364 6.89 32.75 -9.72
C PHE A 364 7.99 32.97 -10.77
N PRO A 365 8.34 34.23 -11.08
CA PRO A 365 9.41 34.53 -12.04
C PRO A 365 10.73 33.87 -11.67
N SER A 366 11.54 33.53 -12.67
CA SER A 366 12.92 33.10 -12.46
C SER A 366 13.72 34.22 -11.78
N MET A 367 14.58 33.87 -10.83
CA MET A 367 15.47 34.78 -10.13
C MET A 367 16.86 34.78 -10.78
N THR A 368 17.39 35.95 -11.11
CA THR A 368 18.77 36.11 -11.62
C THR A 368 19.77 35.52 -10.63
N LEU A 369 20.64 34.65 -11.10
CA LEU A 369 21.70 34.06 -10.28
C LEU A 369 22.85 35.05 -10.04
N ALA A 370 23.32 35.12 -8.81
CA ALA A 370 24.59 35.73 -8.48
C ALA A 370 25.71 34.94 -9.20
N GLY A 371 26.46 35.63 -10.06
CA GLY A 371 27.42 35.01 -11.00
C GLY A 371 26.90 34.84 -12.43
N GLY A 372 25.61 35.08 -12.70
CA GLY A 372 24.98 34.86 -14.01
C GLY A 372 24.60 33.40 -14.26
N GLY A 373 24.24 33.07 -15.50
CA GLY A 373 23.86 31.69 -15.91
C GLY A 373 22.47 31.24 -15.43
N THR A 374 22.23 29.93 -15.57
CA THR A 374 20.97 29.23 -15.24
C THR A 374 21.23 28.05 -14.30
N VAL A 375 20.16 27.43 -13.78
CA VAL A 375 20.26 26.16 -13.04
C VAL A 375 20.34 25.01 -14.05
N PRO A 376 21.24 24.02 -13.91
CA PRO A 376 21.18 22.80 -14.72
C PRO A 376 19.90 22.01 -14.38
N ALA A 377 19.08 21.68 -15.38
CA ALA A 377 17.81 20.97 -15.17
C ALA A 377 17.95 19.72 -14.27
N GLN A 378 19.04 18.96 -14.43
CA GLN A 378 19.34 17.76 -13.64
C GLN A 378 19.54 17.99 -12.14
N VAL A 379 20.05 19.16 -11.73
CA VAL A 379 20.13 19.51 -10.29
C VAL A 379 18.73 19.58 -9.70
N PHE A 380 17.80 20.20 -10.41
CA PHE A 380 16.45 20.37 -9.93
C PHE A 380 15.63 19.08 -10.05
N LEU A 381 15.77 18.33 -11.15
CA LEU A 381 15.19 16.98 -11.30
C LEU A 381 15.65 16.02 -10.19
N GLY A 382 16.91 16.11 -9.76
CA GLY A 382 17.43 15.36 -8.61
C GLY A 382 16.74 15.72 -7.29
N ILE A 383 16.37 16.99 -7.09
CA ILE A 383 15.56 17.46 -5.95
C ILE A 383 14.13 16.93 -6.07
N LEU A 384 13.46 17.08 -7.22
CA LEU A 384 12.08 16.60 -7.43
C LEU A 384 11.97 15.08 -7.22
N ALA A 385 12.97 14.31 -7.67
CA ALA A 385 13.08 12.88 -7.42
C ALA A 385 13.22 12.56 -5.92
N GLN A 386 14.06 13.31 -5.20
CA GLN A 386 14.33 13.09 -3.77
C GLN A 386 13.21 13.59 -2.84
N GLU A 387 12.42 14.58 -3.22
CA GLU A 387 11.34 15.11 -2.39
C GLU A 387 10.00 14.37 -2.58
N SER A 388 9.58 14.13 -3.83
CA SER A 388 8.22 13.63 -4.13
C SER A 388 8.14 12.34 -4.93
N ASN A 389 9.23 11.89 -5.58
CA ASN A 389 9.20 10.89 -6.66
C ASN A 389 8.49 11.38 -7.94
N LEU A 390 8.48 12.70 -8.17
CA LEU A 390 7.78 13.37 -9.27
C LEU A 390 6.25 13.42 -9.13
N TRP A 391 5.72 13.30 -7.90
CA TRP A 391 4.28 13.37 -7.60
C TRP A 391 3.81 14.79 -7.23
N GLN A 392 2.68 15.24 -7.80
CA GLN A 392 2.01 16.49 -7.46
C GLN A 392 0.72 16.25 -6.67
N ALA A 393 -0.03 15.21 -7.02
CA ALA A 393 -1.21 14.76 -6.29
C ALA A 393 -0.83 13.67 -5.27
N SER A 394 -1.77 13.35 -4.39
CA SER A 394 -1.62 12.28 -3.40
C SER A 394 -1.30 10.94 -4.06
N PHE A 395 -0.58 10.07 -3.36
CA PHE A 395 -0.07 8.79 -3.89
C PHE A 395 -1.14 7.75 -4.25
N HIS A 396 -2.42 8.04 -3.99
CA HIS A 396 -3.57 7.27 -4.46
C HIS A 396 -4.04 7.67 -5.87
N VAL A 397 -3.46 8.71 -6.47
CA VAL A 397 -3.82 9.24 -7.80
C VAL A 397 -2.81 8.73 -8.84
N VAL A 398 -3.32 8.14 -9.94
CA VAL A 398 -2.49 7.69 -11.08
C VAL A 398 -2.13 8.86 -11.99
N ASP A 399 -1.13 8.69 -12.87
CA ASP A 399 -0.79 9.75 -13.85
C ASP A 399 -1.97 10.06 -14.78
N GLY A 400 -2.13 11.33 -15.15
CA GLY A 400 -3.26 11.83 -15.94
C GLY A 400 -4.55 12.04 -15.14
N LEU A 401 -4.68 11.45 -13.94
CA LEU A 401 -5.83 11.62 -13.05
C LEU A 401 -5.66 12.85 -12.13
N ALA A 402 -6.68 13.15 -11.32
CA ALA A 402 -6.63 14.20 -10.31
C ALA A 402 -7.15 13.70 -8.94
N GLY A 403 -6.92 14.45 -7.86
CA GLY A 403 -7.43 14.12 -6.52
C GLY A 403 -6.89 15.05 -5.43
N ASN A 404 -6.73 14.56 -4.20
CA ASN A 404 -6.08 15.32 -3.13
C ASN A 404 -4.68 15.84 -3.58
N PRO A 405 -4.25 17.06 -3.16
CA PRO A 405 -2.87 17.50 -3.36
C PRO A 405 -1.88 16.67 -2.54
N LEU A 406 -0.64 16.49 -3.04
CA LEU A 406 0.41 15.84 -2.26
C LEU A 406 0.83 16.76 -1.10
N THR A 407 0.45 16.41 0.12
CA THR A 407 0.82 17.13 1.34
C THR A 407 2.03 16.50 2.03
N SER A 408 2.87 17.30 2.66
CA SER A 408 3.94 16.81 3.55
C SER A 408 3.37 15.95 4.69
N LEU A 409 4.16 15.00 5.21
CA LEU A 409 3.78 14.20 6.38
C LEU A 409 3.37 15.06 7.60
N GLY A 410 3.92 16.28 7.70
CA GLY A 410 3.65 17.20 8.80
C GLY A 410 2.37 18.01 8.66
N TYR A 411 1.53 17.82 7.63
CA TYR A 411 0.31 18.62 7.42
C TYR A 411 -0.61 18.65 8.66
N TYR A 412 -0.86 17.50 9.28
CA TYR A 412 -1.67 17.36 10.50
C TYR A 412 -0.90 17.67 11.81
N GLY A 413 0.36 18.10 11.72
CA GLY A 413 1.20 18.43 12.89
C GLY A 413 1.51 17.27 13.84
N LEU A 414 1.27 16.04 13.39
CA LEU A 414 1.41 14.81 14.17
C LEU A 414 2.85 14.60 14.67
N GLU A 415 2.99 13.86 15.77
CA GLU A 415 4.25 13.29 16.22
C GLU A 415 4.76 12.30 15.16
N LEU A 416 5.51 12.77 14.16
CA LEU A 416 5.84 12.02 12.94
C LEU A 416 6.48 10.65 13.19
N MET A 417 7.12 10.46 14.33
CA MET A 417 7.64 9.15 14.73
C MET A 417 6.48 8.16 14.95
N ALA A 418 5.50 8.56 15.75
CA ALA A 418 4.35 7.78 16.19
C ALA A 418 3.06 8.49 15.76
N PRO A 419 2.74 8.51 14.45
CA PRO A 419 1.53 9.16 13.96
C PRO A 419 0.32 8.50 14.61
N ASP A 420 -0.40 9.31 15.38
CA ASP A 420 -1.61 8.94 16.11
C ASP A 420 -2.64 9.99 15.73
N TYR A 421 -3.64 9.60 14.94
CA TYR A 421 -4.60 10.54 14.36
C TYR A 421 -5.50 11.19 15.43
N THR A 422 -5.48 10.69 16.68
CA THR A 422 -6.08 11.36 17.85
C THR A 422 -5.22 12.49 18.43
N LYS A 423 -4.05 12.77 17.84
CA LYS A 423 -3.06 13.76 18.29
C LYS A 423 -2.70 14.82 17.24
N ILE A 424 -3.69 15.24 16.43
CA ILE A 424 -3.56 16.37 15.49
C ILE A 424 -3.21 17.65 16.28
N ASP A 425 -2.11 18.31 15.90
CA ASP A 425 -1.61 19.52 16.58
C ASP A 425 -1.19 20.58 15.55
N TRP A 426 -2.16 21.41 15.17
CA TRP A 426 -2.00 22.44 14.13
C TRP A 426 -0.86 23.44 14.39
N THR A 427 -0.34 23.54 15.62
CA THR A 427 0.81 24.41 15.93
C THR A 427 2.13 23.87 15.36
N LYS A 428 2.23 22.54 15.18
CA LYS A 428 3.41 21.83 14.67
C LYS A 428 3.35 21.56 13.16
N THR A 429 2.28 21.99 12.50
CA THR A 429 2.01 21.72 11.09
C THR A 429 3.12 22.21 10.16
N ASP A 430 3.46 21.38 9.17
CA ASP A 430 4.37 21.65 8.06
C ASP A 430 3.65 21.52 6.71
N CYS A 431 3.69 22.60 5.93
CA CYS A 431 2.84 22.84 4.77
C CYS A 431 3.59 22.66 3.45
N GLY A 432 4.34 21.57 3.31
CA GLY A 432 4.94 21.19 2.03
C GLY A 432 3.89 20.67 1.05
N TYR A 433 3.94 21.13 -0.20
CA TYR A 433 3.03 20.69 -1.27
C TYR A 433 3.75 20.23 -2.53
N GLY A 434 3.18 19.22 -3.18
CA GLY A 434 3.44 18.88 -4.57
C GLY A 434 4.87 18.42 -4.87
N VAL A 435 5.23 18.55 -6.14
CA VAL A 435 6.40 17.86 -6.72
C VAL A 435 7.76 18.33 -6.19
N GLY A 436 7.89 19.61 -5.83
CA GLY A 436 9.07 20.17 -5.14
C GLY A 436 8.97 20.20 -3.62
N GLN A 437 7.89 19.67 -3.02
CA GLN A 437 7.55 19.79 -1.60
C GLN A 437 7.68 21.24 -1.07
N VAL A 438 7.08 22.19 -1.80
CA VAL A 438 7.15 23.62 -1.52
C VAL A 438 6.48 23.92 -0.17
N THR A 439 7.28 24.24 0.85
CA THR A 439 6.85 24.54 2.23
C THR A 439 6.73 26.05 2.52
N SER A 440 7.65 26.83 1.95
CA SER A 440 7.78 28.27 2.22
C SER A 440 6.69 29.05 1.47
N GLY A 441 5.89 29.84 2.19
CA GLY A 441 4.77 30.60 1.61
C GLY A 441 3.42 29.89 1.68
N MET A 442 3.38 28.64 2.17
CA MET A 442 2.20 27.76 2.12
C MET A 442 1.41 27.65 3.44
N LYS A 443 1.81 28.38 4.50
CA LYS A 443 0.98 28.53 5.71
C LYS A 443 -0.04 29.66 5.52
N LYS A 444 -1.18 29.59 6.23
CA LYS A 444 -2.16 30.71 6.27
C LYS A 444 -1.51 32.03 6.70
N SER A 445 -0.54 31.96 7.61
CA SER A 445 0.28 33.10 8.10
C SER A 445 1.11 33.80 7.02
N ASP A 446 1.44 33.10 5.94
CA ASP A 446 2.37 33.58 4.93
C ASP A 446 1.65 34.40 3.85
N THR A 447 0.32 34.45 3.89
CA THR A 447 -0.53 35.23 2.99
C THR A 447 -0.21 36.72 3.14
N GLY A 448 0.09 37.38 2.03
CA GLY A 448 0.54 38.78 1.97
C GLY A 448 2.04 38.99 2.24
N GLN A 449 2.79 37.96 2.66
CA GLN A 449 4.21 38.07 2.99
C GLN A 449 5.11 38.00 1.75
N TRP A 450 6.26 38.67 1.82
CA TRP A 450 7.31 38.61 0.80
C TRP A 450 8.34 37.53 1.15
N ILE A 451 8.35 36.44 0.39
CA ILE A 451 9.22 35.27 0.61
C ILE A 451 9.91 34.92 -0.72
N ALA A 452 11.23 34.71 -0.69
CA ALA A 452 12.08 34.57 -1.88
C ALA A 452 11.88 35.69 -2.93
N GLY A 453 11.52 36.91 -2.49
CA GLY A 453 11.26 38.06 -3.37
C GLY A 453 9.98 37.98 -4.20
N VAL A 454 9.00 37.16 -3.82
CA VAL A 454 7.61 37.19 -4.35
C VAL A 454 6.65 37.42 -3.19
N GLN A 455 5.63 38.25 -3.40
CA GLN A 455 4.51 38.36 -2.45
C GLN A 455 3.57 37.17 -2.62
N TRP A 456 3.34 36.43 -1.54
CA TRP A 456 2.43 35.29 -1.53
C TRP A 456 0.98 35.70 -1.31
N ASP A 457 0.07 34.98 -1.94
CA ASP A 457 -1.37 35.16 -1.81
C ASP A 457 -2.07 33.81 -2.02
N HIS A 458 -3.36 33.74 -1.69
CA HIS A 458 -4.13 32.50 -1.77
C HIS A 458 -4.24 31.91 -3.19
N THR A 459 -4.18 32.75 -4.24
CA THR A 459 -4.19 32.29 -5.63
C THR A 459 -2.88 31.61 -5.97
N LYS A 460 -1.73 32.17 -5.57
CA LYS A 460 -0.41 31.54 -5.72
C LYS A 460 -0.28 30.27 -4.89
N GLN A 461 -0.77 30.28 -3.64
CA GLN A 461 -0.77 29.09 -2.77
C GLN A 461 -1.58 27.95 -3.40
N LYS A 462 -2.82 28.23 -3.83
CA LYS A 462 -3.67 27.28 -4.54
C LYS A 462 -3.02 26.79 -5.86
N ALA A 463 -2.36 27.66 -6.62
CA ALA A 463 -1.65 27.25 -7.83
C ALA A 463 -0.44 26.32 -7.57
N VAL A 464 0.33 26.53 -6.49
CA VAL A 464 1.43 25.65 -6.07
C VAL A 464 0.92 24.27 -5.64
N ALA A 465 -0.28 24.18 -5.05
CA ALA A 465 -0.86 22.90 -4.65
C ALA A 465 -1.48 22.11 -5.83
N LEU A 466 -1.98 22.79 -6.87
CA LEU A 466 -2.80 22.15 -7.92
C LEU A 466 -2.14 22.03 -9.31
N ASP A 467 -1.15 22.87 -9.63
CA ASP A 467 -0.43 22.83 -10.91
C ASP A 467 1.06 22.52 -10.71
N TYR A 468 1.48 21.34 -11.19
CA TYR A 468 2.87 20.89 -11.16
C TYR A 468 3.86 21.90 -11.76
N ALA A 469 3.50 22.59 -12.84
CA ALA A 469 4.40 23.55 -13.49
C ALA A 469 4.60 24.80 -12.61
N THR A 470 3.57 25.18 -11.85
CA THR A 470 3.65 26.30 -10.89
C THR A 470 4.37 25.90 -9.61
N ASN A 471 4.20 24.65 -9.15
CA ASN A 471 4.98 24.08 -8.07
C ASN A 471 6.48 24.01 -8.41
N ILE A 472 6.81 23.56 -9.63
CA ILE A 472 8.17 23.55 -10.20
C ILE A 472 8.75 24.96 -10.28
N ALA A 473 7.99 25.96 -10.76
CA ALA A 473 8.43 27.35 -10.79
C ALA A 473 8.72 27.91 -9.38
N ALA A 474 7.87 27.62 -8.39
CA ALA A 474 8.07 28.03 -7.01
C ALA A 474 9.27 27.33 -6.33
N GLY A 475 9.40 26.02 -6.49
CA GLY A 475 10.54 25.23 -5.97
C GLY A 475 11.87 25.65 -6.59
N LEU A 476 11.89 25.90 -7.91
CA LEU A 476 13.05 26.44 -8.60
C LEU A 476 13.46 27.79 -8.01
N ARG A 477 12.49 28.69 -7.80
CA ARG A 477 12.76 30.01 -7.22
C ARG A 477 13.33 29.93 -5.81
N ILE A 478 12.92 28.93 -5.02
CA ILE A 478 13.52 28.63 -3.70
C ILE A 478 14.97 28.14 -3.86
N LEU A 479 15.28 27.28 -4.83
CA LEU A 479 16.66 26.85 -5.11
C LEU A 479 17.57 28.01 -5.57
N GLN A 480 17.04 28.91 -6.40
CA GLN A 480 17.74 30.12 -6.84
C GLN A 480 17.97 31.11 -5.67
N ASP A 481 16.98 31.27 -4.80
CA ASP A 481 17.10 31.99 -3.51
C ASP A 481 18.20 31.39 -2.63
N LYS A 482 18.34 30.06 -2.58
CA LYS A 482 19.40 29.39 -1.82
C LYS A 482 20.79 29.56 -2.43
N TRP A 483 20.93 29.45 -3.76
CA TRP A 483 22.18 29.77 -4.45
C TRP A 483 22.62 31.22 -4.17
N ASN A 484 21.69 32.17 -4.26
CA ASN A 484 21.97 33.58 -3.98
C ASN A 484 22.33 33.81 -2.51
N GLN A 485 21.62 33.20 -1.56
CA GLN A 485 21.95 33.29 -0.12
C GLN A 485 23.33 32.72 0.21
N THR A 486 23.65 31.51 -0.26
CA THR A 486 24.95 30.88 0.03
C THR A 486 26.09 31.62 -0.66
N ARG A 487 25.94 32.00 -1.93
CA ARG A 487 26.99 32.68 -2.70
C ARG A 487 27.25 34.10 -2.19
N SER A 488 26.22 34.87 -1.86
CA SER A 488 26.38 36.23 -1.29
C SER A 488 27.05 36.21 0.08
N ALA A 489 26.96 35.10 0.82
CA ALA A 489 27.69 34.88 2.07
C ALA A 489 29.05 34.17 1.89
N GLY A 490 29.54 34.03 0.65
CA GLY A 490 30.87 33.51 0.34
C GLY A 490 30.99 31.98 0.27
N LEU A 491 29.91 31.21 0.42
CA LEU A 491 29.91 29.75 0.24
C LEU A 491 29.89 29.43 -1.27
N ILE A 492 31.08 29.37 -1.87
CA ILE A 492 31.30 29.04 -3.28
C ILE A 492 31.95 27.66 -3.40
N ALA A 493 31.37 26.79 -4.23
CA ALA A 493 31.92 25.48 -4.56
C ALA A 493 32.72 25.54 -5.87
N ASN A 494 33.94 24.97 -5.87
CA ASN A 494 34.92 24.96 -6.96
C ASN A 494 35.13 26.35 -7.59
N ASP A 495 34.99 26.48 -8.91
CA ASP A 495 35.05 27.75 -9.66
C ASP A 495 33.76 28.58 -9.51
N GLY A 496 32.68 27.99 -8.99
CA GLY A 496 31.39 28.63 -8.80
C GLY A 496 30.65 28.96 -10.09
N ASP A 497 31.01 28.39 -11.25
CA ASP A 497 30.23 28.53 -12.48
C ASP A 497 28.93 27.68 -12.36
N PRO A 498 27.73 28.30 -12.42
CA PRO A 498 26.47 27.57 -12.24
C PRO A 498 26.16 26.56 -13.35
N ARG A 499 26.86 26.58 -14.50
CA ARG A 499 26.65 25.58 -15.56
C ARG A 499 27.02 24.16 -15.13
N TYR A 500 27.83 24.02 -14.08
CA TYR A 500 28.30 22.74 -13.57
C TYR A 500 27.45 22.26 -12.39
N ILE A 501 27.03 20.99 -12.45
CA ILE A 501 26.12 20.37 -11.48
C ILE A 501 26.70 20.40 -10.06
N GLU A 502 27.97 20.04 -9.89
CA GLU A 502 28.64 19.95 -8.58
C GLU A 502 28.68 21.27 -7.81
N ASN A 503 28.68 22.41 -8.51
CA ASN A 503 28.77 23.73 -7.87
C ASN A 503 27.49 24.08 -7.09
N TRP A 504 26.37 23.41 -7.36
CA TRP A 504 25.10 23.60 -6.65
C TRP A 504 25.08 22.99 -5.25
N TRP A 505 26.14 22.32 -4.82
CA TRP A 505 26.25 21.61 -3.53
C TRP A 505 25.69 22.38 -2.33
N PHE A 506 26.08 23.65 -2.16
CA PHE A 506 25.62 24.48 -1.03
C PHE A 506 24.15 24.92 -1.17
N ALA A 507 23.68 25.19 -2.39
CA ALA A 507 22.28 25.54 -2.64
C ALA A 507 21.35 24.35 -2.34
N ILE A 508 21.75 23.13 -2.72
CA ILE A 508 21.04 21.88 -2.45
C ILE A 508 21.02 21.57 -0.94
N TRP A 509 22.15 21.75 -0.24
CA TRP A 509 22.25 21.61 1.21
C TRP A 509 21.33 22.60 1.94
N ALA A 510 21.30 23.86 1.48
CA ALA A 510 20.43 24.90 2.00
C ALA A 510 18.95 24.75 1.61
N TYR A 511 18.63 24.02 0.53
CA TYR A 511 17.24 23.66 0.17
C TYR A 511 16.63 22.74 1.23
N ASN A 512 17.38 21.72 1.68
CA ASN A 512 16.89 20.71 2.61
C ASN A 512 16.90 21.14 4.09
N THR A 513 18.00 21.71 4.59
CA THR A 513 18.11 22.10 6.02
C THR A 513 17.98 23.61 6.28
N GLY A 514 17.83 24.42 5.24
CA GLY A 514 17.93 25.87 5.32
C GLY A 514 19.38 26.38 5.34
N PHE A 515 19.52 27.69 5.22
CA PHE A 515 20.77 28.43 5.41
C PHE A 515 20.68 29.27 6.69
N TYR A 516 21.71 29.23 7.52
CA TYR A 516 21.78 29.99 8.77
C TYR A 516 22.66 31.22 8.56
N SER A 517 22.05 32.39 8.35
CA SER A 517 22.79 33.65 8.18
C SER A 517 23.64 34.00 9.41
N GLN A 518 24.82 34.60 9.19
CA GLN A 518 25.63 35.13 10.29
C GLN A 518 24.88 36.22 11.05
N ILE A 519 25.00 36.24 12.38
CA ILE A 519 24.39 37.24 13.26
C ILE A 519 25.45 38.30 13.60
N PRO A 520 25.34 39.56 13.11
CA PRO A 520 26.40 40.57 13.32
C PRO A 520 26.64 40.91 14.80
N ALA A 521 25.61 40.82 15.64
CA ALA A 521 25.70 41.01 17.09
C ALA A 521 26.29 39.80 17.84
N SER A 522 26.65 38.71 17.13
CA SER A 522 27.26 37.50 17.69
C SER A 522 28.12 36.82 16.61
N PRO A 523 29.20 37.46 16.13
CA PRO A 523 29.93 37.01 14.93
C PRO A 523 30.66 35.67 15.12
N ALA A 524 30.87 35.24 16.37
CA ALA A 524 31.42 33.93 16.74
C ALA A 524 30.35 32.82 16.93
N ALA A 525 29.07 33.12 16.69
CA ALA A 525 28.02 32.11 16.65
C ALA A 525 28.12 31.28 15.36
N PRO A 526 27.84 29.96 15.40
CA PRO A 526 27.76 29.14 14.19
C PRO A 526 26.77 29.68 13.17
N TRP A 527 27.17 29.66 11.91
CA TRP A 527 26.38 30.09 10.75
C TRP A 527 26.77 29.25 9.52
N GLY A 528 26.09 29.43 8.39
CA GLY A 528 26.30 28.66 7.16
C GLY A 528 25.32 27.51 6.98
N VAL A 529 25.80 26.32 6.60
CA VAL A 529 24.96 25.13 6.32
C VAL A 529 25.17 24.00 7.34
N GLY A 530 24.07 23.33 7.72
CA GLY A 530 23.98 22.49 8.93
C GLY A 530 24.73 21.15 8.93
N TRP A 531 25.16 20.69 10.12
CA TRP A 531 26.00 19.49 10.30
C TRP A 531 25.37 18.17 9.82
N ALA A 532 24.03 18.04 9.85
CA ALA A 532 23.33 16.84 9.37
C ALA A 532 23.76 16.42 7.97
N ASN A 533 23.79 17.36 7.02
CA ASN A 533 24.12 17.10 5.61
C ASN A 533 25.62 17.19 5.28
N ASN A 534 26.51 17.27 6.29
CA ASN A 534 27.94 17.27 6.06
C ASN A 534 28.47 15.85 5.76
N PRO A 535 29.14 15.59 4.62
CA PRO A 535 29.68 14.28 4.29
C PRO A 535 30.63 13.67 5.35
N ALA A 536 31.28 14.50 6.17
CA ALA A 536 32.16 14.08 7.26
C ALA A 536 31.42 13.43 8.44
N ASN A 537 30.13 13.73 8.59
CA ASN A 537 29.27 13.33 9.71
C ASN A 537 29.27 11.79 9.89
N PRO A 538 29.63 11.27 11.08
CA PRO A 538 29.79 9.83 11.32
C PRO A 538 28.45 9.06 11.39
N ASN A 539 27.30 9.73 11.21
CA ASN A 539 26.02 9.09 10.90
C ASN A 539 26.00 8.40 9.51
N TYR A 540 26.98 8.69 8.63
CA TYR A 540 27.15 8.11 7.30
C TYR A 540 28.37 7.16 7.25
N PRO A 541 28.36 6.07 6.45
CA PRO A 541 29.51 5.17 6.33
C PRO A 541 30.74 5.91 5.77
N ALA A 542 31.91 5.64 6.35
CA ALA A 542 33.16 6.31 5.98
C ALA A 542 33.73 5.89 4.62
N ASP A 543 33.29 4.75 4.08
CA ASP A 543 33.76 4.11 2.85
C ASP A 543 32.68 3.99 1.75
N ARG A 544 31.56 4.71 1.90
CA ARG A 544 30.49 4.74 0.90
C ARG A 544 31.01 5.25 -0.45
N LYS A 545 30.42 4.73 -1.53
CA LYS A 545 30.63 5.24 -2.89
C LYS A 545 29.66 6.40 -3.16
N MET A 546 29.73 6.98 -4.35
CA MET A 546 28.72 7.94 -4.80
C MET A 546 27.35 7.24 -4.88
N PHE A 547 26.27 7.97 -4.60
CA PHE A 547 24.91 7.43 -4.62
C PHE A 547 24.51 7.09 -6.07
N LEU A 548 23.88 5.92 -6.28
CA LEU A 548 23.45 5.43 -7.61
C LEU A 548 24.57 5.33 -8.66
N THR A 549 25.78 4.89 -8.27
CA THR A 549 26.90 4.65 -9.22
C THR A 549 27.58 3.29 -9.10
N ALA A 550 27.07 2.39 -8.27
CA ALA A 550 27.59 1.03 -8.09
C ALA A 550 26.50 0.15 -7.48
N PRO A 551 26.33 -1.11 -7.93
CA PRO A 551 25.50 -2.08 -7.25
C PRO A 551 25.90 -2.22 -5.79
N LEU A 552 24.94 -2.47 -4.90
CA LEU A 552 25.28 -3.02 -3.57
C LEU A 552 25.68 -4.51 -3.71
N ASP A 553 25.08 -5.19 -4.67
CA ASP A 553 25.28 -6.61 -4.96
C ASP A 553 25.53 -6.90 -6.45
N VAL A 554 26.42 -7.87 -6.72
CA VAL A 554 26.74 -8.53 -8.01
C VAL A 554 27.58 -7.73 -9.04
N PRO A 555 28.81 -8.21 -9.38
CA PRO A 555 29.58 -7.71 -10.52
C PRO A 555 29.46 -8.52 -11.84
N ASP A 556 28.99 -9.78 -11.81
CA ASP A 556 29.26 -10.77 -12.88
C ASP A 556 28.02 -11.62 -13.34
N ALA A 557 26.78 -11.15 -13.17
CA ALA A 557 25.59 -11.93 -13.55
C ALA A 557 25.29 -11.93 -15.06
N LYS A 558 24.75 -13.06 -15.55
CA LYS A 558 24.15 -13.19 -16.89
C LYS A 558 22.81 -13.94 -16.78
N PRO A 559 21.68 -13.43 -17.34
CA PRO A 559 21.52 -12.08 -17.87
C PRO A 559 21.83 -10.97 -16.83
N PRO A 560 22.08 -9.73 -17.27
CA PRO A 560 22.29 -8.57 -16.39
C PRO A 560 21.14 -8.38 -15.39
N VAL A 561 21.41 -7.67 -14.29
CA VAL A 561 20.48 -7.52 -13.15
C VAL A 561 20.01 -6.06 -13.06
N ASP A 562 18.77 -5.82 -12.61
CA ASP A 562 18.21 -4.47 -12.45
C ASP A 562 19.02 -3.50 -11.55
N ASP A 563 20.05 -3.98 -10.84
CA ASP A 563 20.96 -3.18 -10.00
C ASP A 563 22.30 -2.83 -10.67
N ASP A 564 22.53 -3.14 -11.95
CA ASP A 564 23.78 -2.82 -12.68
C ASP A 564 24.22 -1.33 -12.57
N ILE A 565 23.29 -0.42 -12.23
CA ILE A 565 23.49 1.03 -12.04
C ILE A 565 23.56 1.43 -10.55
N GLY A 566 23.13 0.56 -9.62
CA GLY A 566 23.14 0.82 -8.18
C GLY A 566 21.84 1.41 -7.61
N TYR A 567 20.67 0.99 -8.08
CA TYR A 567 19.39 1.38 -7.47
C TYR A 567 19.21 0.86 -6.03
N ASP A 568 19.86 -0.25 -5.65
CA ASP A 568 19.80 -0.79 -4.28
C ASP A 568 20.38 0.17 -3.23
N ASN A 569 21.21 1.15 -3.63
CA ASN A 569 21.60 2.26 -2.75
C ASN A 569 20.37 3.01 -2.20
N ALA A 570 19.27 3.10 -2.97
CA ALA A 570 18.02 3.72 -2.55
C ALA A 570 17.20 2.89 -1.54
N LYS A 571 17.58 1.63 -1.25
CA LYS A 571 17.09 0.87 -0.08
C LYS A 571 17.66 1.42 1.23
N HIS A 572 18.82 2.10 1.17
CA HIS A 572 19.52 2.66 2.32
C HIS A 572 19.89 4.15 2.14
N PRO A 573 18.92 5.04 1.87
CA PRO A 573 19.19 6.46 1.60
C PRO A 573 19.78 7.19 2.83
N ASN A 574 19.58 6.63 4.02
CA ASN A 574 20.19 7.03 5.28
C ASN A 574 21.74 6.91 5.29
N HIS A 575 22.36 6.23 4.33
CA HIS A 575 23.81 6.14 4.21
C HIS A 575 24.44 7.37 3.53
N TRP A 576 23.65 8.27 2.93
CA TRP A 576 24.14 9.46 2.21
C TRP A 576 23.47 10.76 2.69
N SER A 577 24.23 11.85 2.70
CA SER A 577 23.66 13.19 2.90
C SER A 577 22.70 13.58 1.77
N TYR A 578 21.83 14.56 2.02
CA TYR A 578 20.87 15.01 1.00
C TYR A 578 21.56 15.50 -0.29
N PRO A 579 22.65 16.30 -0.26
CA PRO A 579 23.36 16.68 -1.49
C PRO A 579 23.93 15.49 -2.25
N GLU A 580 24.50 14.50 -1.56
CA GLU A 580 24.99 13.27 -2.20
C GLU A 580 23.88 12.51 -2.95
N ARG A 581 22.67 12.50 -2.40
CA ARG A 581 21.53 11.82 -3.03
C ARG A 581 20.99 12.58 -4.25
N VAL A 582 20.88 13.91 -4.16
CA VAL A 582 20.49 14.76 -5.30
C VAL A 582 21.52 14.67 -6.43
N MET A 583 22.82 14.68 -6.14
CA MET A 583 23.86 14.48 -7.17
C MET A 583 23.77 13.08 -7.80
N GLY A 584 23.53 12.03 -7.01
CA GLY A 584 23.29 10.69 -7.55
C GLY A 584 22.09 10.66 -8.51
N PHE A 585 20.97 11.29 -8.14
CA PHE A 585 19.80 11.40 -9.02
C PHE A 585 20.03 12.26 -10.28
N ALA A 586 20.91 13.27 -10.22
CA ALA A 586 21.28 14.06 -11.41
C ALA A 586 21.99 13.22 -12.48
N TYR A 587 22.75 12.19 -12.08
CA TYR A 587 23.46 11.27 -12.98
C TYR A 587 22.72 9.95 -13.27
N THR A 588 21.81 9.53 -12.38
CA THR A 588 21.02 8.30 -12.49
C THR A 588 19.55 8.60 -12.23
N SER A 589 18.74 8.59 -13.27
CA SER A 589 17.32 8.95 -13.17
C SER A 589 16.56 8.00 -12.25
N LEU A 590 15.61 8.55 -11.49
CA LEU A 590 14.58 7.76 -10.83
C LEU A 590 13.87 6.84 -11.85
N ARG A 591 13.50 5.61 -11.45
CA ARG A 591 12.54 4.75 -12.17
C ARG A 591 11.18 4.87 -11.50
N ARG A 592 10.12 4.91 -12.30
CA ARG A 592 8.72 4.96 -11.83
C ARG A 592 7.86 3.98 -12.65
N TYR A 593 6.75 3.53 -12.07
CA TYR A 593 5.77 2.75 -12.80
C TYR A 593 5.10 3.64 -13.84
N ASP A 594 5.13 3.18 -15.08
CA ASP A 594 4.38 3.75 -16.18
C ASP A 594 3.13 2.90 -16.37
N TYR A 595 1.97 3.51 -16.10
CA TYR A 595 0.67 2.83 -16.03
C TYR A 595 0.14 2.43 -17.41
N GLU A 596 0.51 3.16 -18.47
CA GLU A 596 0.11 2.88 -19.85
C GLU A 596 0.87 1.67 -20.42
N THR A 597 2.15 1.51 -20.07
CA THR A 597 3.01 0.39 -20.52
C THR A 597 3.11 -0.77 -19.53
N GLY A 598 2.60 -0.60 -18.31
CA GLY A 598 2.71 -1.58 -17.21
C GLY A 598 4.14 -1.83 -16.72
N SER A 599 5.06 -0.86 -16.85
CA SER A 599 6.52 -1.10 -16.74
C SER A 599 7.30 -0.08 -15.90
N TYR A 600 8.43 -0.50 -15.32
CA TYR A 600 9.33 0.37 -14.54
C TYR A 600 10.48 0.92 -15.37
N THR A 601 10.37 2.17 -15.82
CA THR A 601 11.36 2.82 -16.71
C THR A 601 11.86 4.18 -16.18
N PRO A 602 13.02 4.67 -16.65
CA PRO A 602 13.59 5.96 -16.20
C PRO A 602 12.65 7.14 -16.45
N THR A 603 12.67 8.14 -15.57
CA THR A 603 11.73 9.27 -15.60
C THR A 603 12.23 10.52 -16.31
N TYR A 604 13.54 10.76 -16.42
CA TYR A 604 14.12 11.94 -17.09
C TYR A 604 15.51 11.70 -17.69
N ALA A 605 15.97 12.62 -18.55
CA ALA A 605 17.32 12.66 -19.08
C ALA A 605 18.33 12.99 -17.97
N THR A 606 19.34 12.14 -17.80
CA THR A 606 20.44 12.36 -16.85
C THR A 606 21.51 13.27 -17.42
N ALA A 607 22.39 13.76 -16.55
CA ALA A 607 23.41 14.76 -16.88
C ALA A 607 24.34 14.31 -18.01
N GLN A 608 24.91 15.28 -18.73
CA GLN A 608 26.07 15.00 -19.56
C GLN A 608 27.26 14.72 -18.63
N GLU A 609 27.51 13.43 -18.41
CA GLU A 609 28.60 12.94 -17.58
C GLU A 609 29.97 13.22 -18.22
N ARG A 610 30.93 13.59 -17.37
CA ARG A 610 32.35 13.66 -17.73
C ARG A 610 33.16 12.74 -16.81
N ASN A 611 33.49 13.19 -15.60
CA ASN A 611 34.17 12.37 -14.59
C ASN A 611 33.44 12.43 -13.24
N LYS A 612 32.16 12.02 -13.16
CA LYS A 612 31.32 12.21 -11.95
C LYS A 612 31.95 11.67 -10.65
N LEU A 613 32.69 10.55 -10.74
CA LEU A 613 33.41 9.96 -9.61
C LEU A 613 34.61 10.78 -9.10
N ILE A 614 35.16 11.67 -9.93
CA ILE A 614 36.21 12.66 -9.59
C ILE A 614 35.58 14.02 -9.24
N ALA A 615 34.36 14.27 -9.73
CA ALA A 615 33.59 15.48 -9.45
C ALA A 615 32.89 15.41 -8.07
N GLN A 616 32.56 14.21 -7.58
CA GLN A 616 32.04 13.97 -6.23
C GLN A 616 33.02 14.46 -5.13
N PRO A 617 32.60 15.29 -4.16
CA PRO A 617 33.49 15.77 -3.09
C PRO A 617 33.94 14.64 -2.16
N PRO A 618 35.25 14.55 -1.83
CA PRO A 618 35.76 13.69 -0.76
C PRO A 618 35.09 13.94 0.61
N ARG A 619 35.04 12.89 1.44
CA ARG A 619 34.35 12.88 2.75
C ARG A 619 34.64 14.11 3.64
N PHE A 620 35.87 14.61 3.62
CA PHE A 620 36.33 15.68 4.52
C PHE A 620 36.46 17.06 3.86
N THR A 621 35.99 17.26 2.61
CA THR A 621 36.03 18.57 1.92
C THR A 621 35.43 19.71 2.74
N PHE A 622 34.38 19.41 3.52
CA PHE A 622 33.67 20.39 4.37
C PHE A 622 34.02 20.22 5.85
N CYS A 623 35.26 19.84 6.17
CA CYS A 623 35.74 19.62 7.53
C CYS A 623 37.12 20.27 7.72
N VAL A 624 37.13 21.54 8.16
CA VAL A 624 38.36 22.33 8.36
C VAL A 624 38.29 23.02 9.74
N PRO A 625 39.26 22.81 10.65
CA PRO A 625 39.12 23.23 12.06
C PRO A 625 38.90 24.72 12.23
N ALA A 626 39.62 25.53 11.44
CA ALA A 626 39.54 26.98 11.46
C ALA A 626 38.26 27.55 10.83
N GLN A 627 37.51 26.76 10.05
CA GLN A 627 36.35 27.24 9.28
C GLN A 627 35.00 26.73 9.80
N ASN A 628 34.94 25.55 10.41
CA ASN A 628 33.70 25.04 10.99
C ASN A 628 33.89 24.23 12.28
N ALA A 629 35.04 24.36 12.94
CA ALA A 629 35.40 23.54 14.11
C ALA A 629 35.27 22.02 13.85
N CYS A 630 35.44 21.60 12.59
CA CYS A 630 35.47 20.19 12.20
C CYS A 630 36.91 19.78 11.88
N ASP A 631 37.40 18.71 12.50
CA ASP A 631 38.77 18.23 12.37
C ASP A 631 38.79 16.76 11.91
N PRO A 632 39.44 16.43 10.78
CA PRO A 632 39.56 15.06 10.31
C PRO A 632 40.70 14.26 10.98
N THR A 633 41.60 14.89 11.73
CA THR A 633 42.82 14.24 12.26
C THR A 633 43.16 14.52 13.72
N VAL A 634 42.70 15.63 14.30
CA VAL A 634 43.06 16.07 15.67
C VAL A 634 41.84 16.13 16.59
N SER A 635 42.13 16.09 17.88
CA SER A 635 41.17 16.23 18.98
C SER A 635 41.71 17.25 19.97
N ARG A 636 41.31 18.51 19.82
CA ARG A 636 41.86 19.59 20.64
C ARG A 636 41.11 19.72 21.97
N VAL A 637 41.86 19.78 23.07
CA VAL A 637 41.35 19.99 24.43
C VAL A 637 41.53 21.47 24.78
N PRO A 638 40.45 22.23 25.06
CA PRO A 638 40.55 23.51 25.78
C PRO A 638 41.02 23.27 27.21
N GLY A 639 41.88 24.14 27.75
CA GLY A 639 42.62 23.89 28.99
C GLY A 639 41.76 23.70 30.26
N ASP A 640 40.50 24.11 30.23
CA ASP A 640 39.67 24.28 31.43
C ASP A 640 38.82 23.04 31.80
N TYR A 641 38.71 22.03 30.93
CA TYR A 641 37.78 20.90 31.11
C TYR A 641 38.41 19.53 30.77
N PRO A 642 38.95 18.78 31.75
CA PRO A 642 39.75 17.56 31.52
C PRO A 642 38.94 16.28 31.21
N THR A 643 37.68 16.39 30.78
CA THR A 643 36.77 15.25 30.50
C THR A 643 36.17 15.27 29.09
N ALA A 644 36.55 16.21 28.24
CA ALA A 644 36.06 16.31 26.86
C ALA A 644 36.83 15.39 25.90
N GLU A 645 36.12 14.44 25.30
CA GLU A 645 36.63 13.49 24.29
C GLU A 645 35.88 13.63 22.95
N PRO A 646 36.49 13.26 21.81
CA PRO A 646 36.34 14.03 20.56
C PRO A 646 35.26 13.55 19.60
N GLY A 647 34.88 14.42 18.66
CA GLY A 647 34.18 14.08 17.41
C GLY A 647 34.90 14.71 16.22
N PRO A 648 34.61 14.32 14.96
CA PRO A 648 35.09 15.10 13.81
C PRO A 648 34.52 16.51 13.89
N CYS A 649 33.24 16.68 14.26
CA CYS A 649 32.80 17.95 14.84
C CYS A 649 33.32 18.08 16.28
N THR A 650 34.11 19.12 16.55
CA THR A 650 34.74 19.36 17.87
C THR A 650 33.86 20.16 18.83
N ARG A 651 32.62 20.50 18.43
CA ARG A 651 31.64 21.24 19.25
C ARG A 651 30.63 20.29 19.90
N ASP A 652 30.43 20.44 21.21
CA ASP A 652 29.43 19.67 21.96
C ASP A 652 27.96 20.03 21.60
N ASP A 653 27.70 21.18 20.98
CA ASP A 653 26.38 21.52 20.43
C ASP A 653 26.15 20.97 19.00
N LEU A 654 27.15 20.31 18.42
CA LEU A 654 27.21 19.78 17.05
C LEU A 654 27.00 20.81 15.94
N LYS A 655 27.13 22.11 16.24
CA LYS A 655 26.97 23.20 15.27
C LYS A 655 28.26 23.46 14.48
N CYS A 656 28.87 22.40 13.93
CA CYS A 656 30.02 22.49 13.02
C CYS A 656 29.57 22.85 11.60
N TRP A 657 28.82 23.94 11.49
CA TRP A 657 28.17 24.41 10.28
C TRP A 657 29.19 25.01 9.32
N TRP A 658 29.11 24.64 8.04
CA TRP A 658 30.11 25.03 7.05
C TRP A 658 29.78 26.40 6.44
N HIS A 659 30.77 27.30 6.39
CA HIS A 659 30.56 28.70 5.97
C HIS A 659 31.72 29.31 5.16
N SER A 660 32.42 28.51 4.34
CA SER A 660 33.57 28.96 3.54
C SER A 660 33.48 28.54 2.07
N PRO A 661 34.18 29.22 1.16
CA PRO A 661 34.41 28.69 -0.19
C PRO A 661 35.35 27.48 -0.14
N VAL A 662 35.20 26.54 -1.07
CA VAL A 662 36.07 25.36 -1.21
C VAL A 662 36.04 24.80 -2.62
N ALA A 663 37.21 24.42 -3.12
CA ALA A 663 37.37 23.68 -4.37
C ALA A 663 37.97 22.31 -4.09
N TRP A 664 37.45 21.28 -4.76
CA TRP A 664 37.91 19.89 -4.64
C TRP A 664 38.14 19.21 -6.00
N THR A 665 37.68 19.81 -7.09
CA THR A 665 37.81 19.29 -8.45
C THR A 665 37.89 20.43 -9.47
N ASP A 666 38.51 20.17 -10.62
CA ASP A 666 38.45 21.09 -11.76
C ASP A 666 37.16 20.85 -12.53
N CYS A 667 36.19 21.76 -12.40
CA CYS A 667 34.92 21.64 -13.12
C CYS A 667 35.02 21.94 -14.61
N SER A 668 36.10 22.57 -15.11
CA SER A 668 36.34 22.66 -16.56
C SER A 668 36.60 21.30 -17.20
N ILE A 669 37.04 20.31 -16.41
CA ILE A 669 37.32 18.93 -16.86
C ILE A 669 36.24 17.94 -16.37
N ASN A 670 35.93 17.92 -15.07
CA ASN A 670 35.31 16.76 -14.42
C ASN A 670 33.79 16.83 -14.24
N CYS A 671 33.25 18.03 -13.97
CA CYS A 671 31.89 18.20 -13.46
C CYS A 671 30.80 17.95 -14.50
N GLY A 672 29.58 17.63 -14.06
CA GLY A 672 28.44 17.37 -14.93
C GLY A 672 27.92 18.63 -15.60
N LEU A 673 27.34 18.48 -16.79
CA LEU A 673 26.68 19.55 -17.53
C LEU A 673 25.19 19.22 -17.75
N GLU A 674 24.40 20.27 -17.99
CA GLU A 674 22.97 20.15 -18.34
C GLU A 674 22.76 19.32 -19.61
N ASN A 675 21.70 18.50 -19.62
CA ASN A 675 21.27 17.70 -20.76
C ASN A 675 19.73 17.68 -20.86
N ARG A 676 19.13 18.72 -21.43
CA ARG A 676 17.66 18.84 -21.54
C ARG A 676 17.09 18.00 -22.67
N ARG A 677 15.95 17.36 -22.42
CA ARG A 677 15.12 16.73 -23.47
C ARG A 677 14.19 17.76 -24.11
N TYR A 678 13.72 18.74 -23.35
CA TYR A 678 12.76 19.74 -23.79
C TYR A 678 13.38 21.14 -23.79
N THR A 679 13.42 21.78 -24.96
CA THR A 679 14.02 23.12 -25.14
C THR A 679 13.00 24.17 -25.62
N THR A 680 11.77 23.73 -25.89
CA THR A 680 10.65 24.51 -26.43
C THR A 680 9.36 24.13 -25.69
N VAL A 681 8.39 25.06 -25.63
CA VAL A 681 7.10 24.82 -24.95
C VAL A 681 6.28 23.75 -25.66
N GLU A 682 6.32 23.72 -26.99
CA GLU A 682 5.60 22.76 -27.83
C GLU A 682 6.55 21.97 -28.74
N PRO A 683 6.27 20.67 -29.02
CA PRO A 683 5.11 19.90 -28.53
C PRO A 683 5.27 19.48 -27.06
N ARG A 684 4.31 19.88 -26.22
CA ARG A 684 4.29 19.46 -24.81
C ARG A 684 3.89 17.99 -24.66
N PRO A 685 4.38 17.27 -23.64
CA PRO A 685 3.83 15.98 -23.28
C PRO A 685 2.43 16.12 -22.64
N TYR A 686 1.54 15.22 -23.02
CA TYR A 686 0.24 15.00 -22.40
C TYR A 686 0.28 13.70 -21.59
N GLY A 687 -0.77 13.43 -20.81
CA GLY A 687 -0.94 12.16 -20.11
C GLY A 687 -2.37 11.69 -20.25
N SER A 688 -2.54 10.39 -20.54
CA SER A 688 -3.80 9.69 -20.36
C SER A 688 -3.92 9.28 -18.89
N SER A 689 -5.14 9.18 -18.38
CA SER A 689 -5.43 8.35 -17.21
C SER A 689 -5.77 6.94 -17.69
N ILE A 690 -5.47 5.92 -16.88
CA ILE A 690 -5.99 4.55 -17.10
C ILE A 690 -7.43 4.38 -16.60
N TYR A 691 -7.93 5.33 -15.80
CA TYR A 691 -9.31 5.41 -15.31
C TYR A 691 -10.01 6.62 -15.91
N ASP A 692 -11.23 6.43 -16.40
CA ASP A 692 -12.04 7.50 -16.97
C ASP A 692 -13.04 8.06 -15.94
N SER A 693 -13.69 9.19 -16.26
CA SER A 693 -14.79 9.72 -15.45
C SER A 693 -16.15 9.50 -16.15
N GLN A 694 -17.14 8.99 -15.42
CA GLN A 694 -18.51 8.80 -15.92
C GLN A 694 -19.27 10.14 -15.93
N CYS A 695 -18.95 11.01 -16.88
CA CYS A 695 -19.62 12.31 -17.07
C CYS A 695 -21.08 12.20 -17.60
N ARG A 696 -21.70 11.01 -17.62
CA ARG A 696 -23.01 10.75 -18.24
C ARG A 696 -23.89 9.88 -17.35
N ARG A 697 -25.20 10.08 -17.43
CA ARG A 697 -26.25 9.28 -16.76
C ARG A 697 -26.48 7.90 -17.41
N THR A 698 -25.40 7.26 -17.86
CA THR A 698 -25.41 5.91 -18.45
C THR A 698 -25.86 4.90 -17.40
N GLY A 699 -26.84 4.04 -17.71
CA GLY A 699 -27.37 3.05 -16.75
C GLY A 699 -28.38 3.59 -15.74
N LEU A 700 -28.90 4.82 -15.91
CA LEU A 700 -30.01 5.36 -15.13
C LEU A 700 -31.30 5.57 -15.96
N PRO A 701 -32.49 5.31 -15.39
CA PRO A 701 -33.75 5.76 -15.95
C PRO A 701 -33.85 7.29 -16.07
N SER A 702 -34.60 7.77 -17.07
CA SER A 702 -34.76 9.21 -17.33
C SER A 702 -35.47 10.00 -16.22
N ASN A 703 -36.19 9.32 -15.32
CA ASN A 703 -36.83 9.90 -14.14
C ASN A 703 -36.01 9.73 -12.84
N ALA A 704 -34.73 9.36 -12.92
CA ALA A 704 -33.85 9.24 -11.77
C ALA A 704 -33.63 10.60 -11.07
N LEU A 705 -33.86 10.61 -9.76
CA LEU A 705 -33.60 11.72 -8.85
C LEU A 705 -32.21 11.52 -8.22
N ILE A 706 -31.21 12.18 -8.82
CA ILE A 706 -29.79 11.97 -8.51
C ILE A 706 -29.34 12.91 -7.38
N ILE A 707 -28.54 12.39 -6.45
CA ILE A 707 -27.78 13.13 -5.46
C ILE A 707 -26.31 12.73 -5.62
N ASP A 708 -25.48 13.64 -6.11
CA ASP A 708 -24.03 13.45 -6.16
C ASP A 708 -23.38 13.56 -4.78
N ASP A 709 -22.11 13.17 -4.67
CA ASP A 709 -21.27 13.45 -3.50
C ASP A 709 -20.93 14.95 -3.37
N ILE A 710 -20.89 15.68 -4.49
CA ILE A 710 -20.62 17.12 -4.57
C ILE A 710 -21.63 17.83 -5.50
N ASP A 711 -22.38 18.79 -4.95
CA ASP A 711 -23.14 19.75 -5.77
C ASP A 711 -22.23 20.85 -6.31
N SER A 712 -21.55 20.56 -7.42
CA SER A 712 -20.77 21.55 -8.18
C SER A 712 -21.53 22.02 -9.43
N ALA A 713 -21.38 23.31 -9.74
CA ALA A 713 -21.74 23.89 -11.04
C ALA A 713 -20.51 24.08 -11.96
N THR A 714 -19.30 23.90 -11.42
CA THR A 714 -18.03 23.90 -12.17
C THR A 714 -17.69 22.46 -12.55
N PRO A 715 -17.14 22.18 -13.75
CA PRO A 715 -16.77 20.82 -14.13
C PRO A 715 -15.70 20.23 -13.20
N LEU A 716 -15.78 18.92 -12.92
CA LEU A 716 -14.83 18.17 -12.07
C LEU A 716 -14.07 17.09 -12.85
N GLY A 717 -13.02 16.52 -12.26
CA GLY A 717 -12.13 15.55 -12.88
C GLY A 717 -11.24 16.14 -13.98
N PRO A 718 -10.23 15.42 -14.49
CA PRO A 718 -9.41 15.88 -15.60
C PRO A 718 -10.18 15.89 -16.94
N GLN A 719 -11.20 15.03 -17.09
CA GLN A 719 -12.11 15.03 -18.25
C GLN A 719 -13.05 16.26 -18.30
N GLY A 720 -13.26 16.95 -17.17
CA GLY A 720 -14.18 18.09 -17.10
C GLY A 720 -15.65 17.69 -17.20
N CYS A 721 -16.07 16.76 -16.34
CA CYS A 721 -17.48 16.39 -16.22
C CYS A 721 -18.30 17.57 -15.69
N ALA A 722 -19.16 18.13 -16.54
CA ALA A 722 -20.15 19.14 -16.15
C ALA A 722 -21.49 18.47 -15.80
N ARG A 723 -22.10 18.85 -14.68
CA ARG A 723 -23.40 18.30 -14.23
C ARG A 723 -24.53 18.63 -15.23
N ASP A 724 -25.11 17.60 -15.84
CA ASP A 724 -26.18 17.71 -16.86
C ASP A 724 -27.61 17.56 -16.30
N TYR A 725 -27.75 17.47 -14.98
CA TYR A 725 -29.00 17.16 -14.29
C TYR A 725 -29.25 18.11 -13.08
N THR A 726 -30.49 18.13 -12.59
CA THR A 726 -30.88 18.89 -11.39
C THR A 726 -30.64 18.06 -10.12
N PRO A 727 -29.92 18.54 -9.09
CA PRO A 727 -29.72 17.80 -7.85
C PRO A 727 -31.04 17.59 -7.12
N ALA A 728 -31.32 16.36 -6.72
CA ALA A 728 -32.52 16.00 -5.97
C ALA A 728 -32.33 16.03 -4.44
N GLY A 729 -31.15 16.41 -3.97
CA GLY A 729 -30.74 16.29 -2.57
C GLY A 729 -29.34 16.85 -2.31
N LYS A 730 -28.78 16.48 -1.17
CA LYS A 730 -27.40 16.80 -0.77
C LYS A 730 -26.70 15.59 -0.17
N PHE A 731 -25.41 15.44 -0.46
CA PHE A 731 -24.51 14.62 0.34
C PHE A 731 -23.93 15.42 1.51
N SER A 732 -23.50 14.70 2.55
CA SER A 732 -22.87 15.24 3.76
C SER A 732 -22.08 14.14 4.45
N PHE A 733 -20.96 14.48 5.08
CA PHE A 733 -20.26 13.55 5.96
C PHE A 733 -20.70 13.69 7.43
N SER A 734 -20.29 12.72 8.23
CA SER A 734 -20.32 12.75 9.70
C SER A 734 -19.01 12.16 10.22
N TYR A 735 -18.28 12.97 10.98
CA TYR A 735 -17.00 12.63 11.59
C TYR A 735 -17.13 12.63 13.13
N PRO A 736 -16.85 11.51 13.82
CA PRO A 736 -16.79 11.49 15.28
C PRO A 736 -15.68 12.42 15.81
N SER A 737 -16.08 13.44 16.56
CA SER A 737 -15.16 14.38 17.20
C SER A 737 -14.37 13.72 18.35
N ARG A 738 -13.13 14.13 18.56
CA ARG A 738 -12.33 13.81 19.75
C ARG A 738 -11.70 15.06 20.36
N VAL A 739 -11.37 14.98 21.65
CA VAL A 739 -10.55 15.99 22.33
C VAL A 739 -9.09 15.68 22.04
N GLY A 740 -8.44 16.53 21.24
CA GLY A 740 -7.03 16.42 20.90
C GLY A 740 -6.10 17.14 21.89
N PRO A 741 -4.82 17.27 21.52
CA PRO A 741 -3.84 18.11 22.22
C PRO A 741 -4.37 19.53 22.42
N ASN A 742 -3.99 20.16 23.54
CA ASN A 742 -4.44 21.50 23.92
C ASN A 742 -5.99 21.62 24.05
N ASN A 743 -6.72 20.50 24.18
CA ASN A 743 -8.18 20.47 24.30
C ASN A 743 -8.90 21.06 23.08
N VAL A 744 -8.26 20.99 21.91
CA VAL A 744 -8.85 21.33 20.61
C VAL A 744 -9.74 20.18 20.15
N THR A 745 -10.91 20.48 19.59
CA THR A 745 -11.77 19.48 18.95
C THR A 745 -11.16 19.06 17.62
N ILE A 746 -10.98 17.76 17.39
CA ILE A 746 -10.36 17.19 16.18
C ILE A 746 -11.20 16.07 15.59
N TYR A 747 -10.96 15.75 14.31
CA TYR A 747 -11.76 14.81 13.52
C TYR A 747 -10.86 13.82 12.77
N PRO A 748 -10.38 12.73 13.43
CA PRO A 748 -9.32 11.88 12.88
C PRO A 748 -9.69 11.20 11.55
N GLY A 749 -10.96 10.83 11.35
CA GLY A 749 -11.47 10.28 10.08
C GLY A 749 -11.27 11.16 8.84
N LYS A 750 -10.94 12.46 8.98
CA LYS A 750 -10.56 13.31 7.83
C LYS A 750 -9.18 12.99 7.28
N VAL A 751 -8.28 12.45 8.11
CA VAL A 751 -6.95 11.98 7.67
C VAL A 751 -7.11 10.80 6.70
N ASP A 752 -8.05 9.91 7.01
CA ASP A 752 -8.39 8.70 6.24
C ASP A 752 -9.52 8.93 5.20
N THR A 753 -10.01 10.17 5.04
CA THR A 753 -10.90 10.52 3.91
C THR A 753 -10.07 11.04 2.75
N HIS A 754 -10.31 10.53 1.55
CA HIS A 754 -9.58 10.86 0.33
C HIS A 754 -10.55 11.24 -0.80
N GLN A 755 -10.11 12.07 -1.77
CA GLN A 755 -10.85 12.40 -2.99
C GLN A 755 -10.06 12.09 -4.25
N ILE A 756 -10.77 11.62 -5.29
CA ILE A 756 -10.24 11.31 -6.62
C ILE A 756 -11.14 11.96 -7.69
N GLY A 757 -10.52 12.43 -8.78
CA GLY A 757 -11.18 12.96 -9.97
C GLY A 757 -11.54 11.89 -10.98
N GLY A 758 -12.29 10.88 -10.54
CA GLY A 758 -12.87 9.80 -11.34
C GLY A 758 -14.36 9.63 -11.01
N GLY A 759 -14.90 8.42 -11.11
CA GLY A 759 -16.29 8.13 -10.68
C GLY A 759 -17.36 8.80 -11.54
N PHE A 760 -18.61 8.85 -11.05
CA PHE A 760 -19.65 9.66 -11.69
C PHE A 760 -19.42 11.14 -11.37
N GLY A 761 -19.90 12.04 -12.23
CA GLY A 761 -19.72 13.48 -12.05
C GLY A 761 -18.27 14.01 -12.13
N GLY A 762 -17.26 13.14 -12.23
CA GLY A 762 -15.84 13.48 -12.17
C GLY A 762 -15.30 13.65 -10.75
N HIS A 763 -16.01 13.15 -9.74
CA HIS A 763 -15.54 13.09 -8.35
C HIS A 763 -16.02 11.82 -7.64
N PHE A 764 -15.18 11.23 -6.78
CA PHE A 764 -15.65 10.39 -5.67
C PHE A 764 -14.74 10.53 -4.44
N TRP A 765 -15.29 10.23 -3.26
CA TRP A 765 -14.54 10.06 -2.01
C TRP A 765 -14.26 8.59 -1.73
N PHE A 766 -13.19 8.27 -1.01
CA PHE A 766 -13.01 6.95 -0.38
C PHE A 766 -12.30 7.02 0.99
N ALA A 767 -12.37 5.92 1.74
CA ALA A 767 -11.67 5.70 3.01
C ALA A 767 -11.48 4.19 3.26
N HIS A 768 -10.58 3.78 4.17
CA HIS A 768 -10.31 2.38 4.44
C HIS A 768 -11.30 1.80 5.47
N THR A 769 -11.69 0.52 5.33
CA THR A 769 -12.67 -0.14 6.20
C THR A 769 -12.13 -0.45 7.59
N GLN A 770 -12.87 -0.03 8.60
CA GLN A 770 -12.60 -0.22 10.02
C GLN A 770 -13.62 -1.19 10.62
N ARG A 771 -13.25 -1.91 11.68
CA ARG A 771 -14.16 -2.87 12.34
C ARG A 771 -15.07 -2.26 13.41
N SER A 772 -14.65 -1.15 14.01
CA SER A 772 -15.32 -0.61 15.21
C SER A 772 -16.07 0.68 14.93
N GLU A 773 -17.32 0.73 15.37
CA GLU A 773 -18.12 1.96 15.51
C GLU A 773 -17.41 3.05 16.34
N THR A 774 -16.43 2.68 17.16
CA THR A 774 -15.60 3.58 17.99
C THR A 774 -14.23 3.91 17.40
N ALA A 775 -13.92 3.51 16.16
CA ALA A 775 -12.65 3.82 15.50
C ALA A 775 -12.44 5.36 15.37
N PRO A 776 -11.22 5.89 15.59
CA PRO A 776 -10.91 7.29 15.27
C PRO A 776 -11.13 7.64 13.80
N GLU A 777 -10.84 6.70 12.91
CA GLU A 777 -10.87 6.81 11.45
C GLU A 777 -12.28 6.65 10.87
N LYS A 778 -13.31 6.48 11.72
CA LYS A 778 -14.69 6.33 11.26
C LYS A 778 -15.15 7.59 10.51
N VAL A 779 -15.72 7.35 9.33
CA VAL A 779 -16.43 8.32 8.51
C VAL A 779 -17.74 7.70 8.01
N THR A 780 -18.82 8.48 8.04
CA THR A 780 -20.13 8.10 7.50
C THR A 780 -20.58 9.16 6.50
N GLY A 781 -20.73 8.79 5.24
CA GLY A 781 -21.35 9.62 4.20
C GLY A 781 -22.86 9.39 4.16
N ARG A 782 -23.62 10.46 3.89
CA ARG A 782 -25.09 10.48 3.92
C ARG A 782 -25.65 11.31 2.77
N TRP A 783 -26.39 10.67 1.87
CA TRP A 783 -27.21 11.32 0.85
C TRP A 783 -28.62 11.56 1.40
N THR A 784 -29.12 12.79 1.29
CA THR A 784 -30.42 13.24 1.84
C THR A 784 -31.23 13.94 0.75
N PRO A 785 -32.41 13.44 0.34
CA PRO A 785 -33.24 14.10 -0.68
C PRO A 785 -33.83 15.42 -0.17
N THR A 786 -33.85 16.45 -1.03
CA THR A 786 -34.40 17.78 -0.70
C THR A 786 -35.92 17.75 -0.63
N THR A 787 -36.57 16.95 -1.49
CA THR A 787 -38.01 16.69 -1.45
C THR A 787 -38.26 15.30 -0.87
N ARG A 788 -39.02 15.20 0.23
CA ARG A 788 -39.39 13.90 0.80
C ARG A 788 -40.21 13.10 -0.19
N LEU A 789 -39.76 11.89 -0.51
CA LEU A 789 -40.47 10.92 -1.34
C LEU A 789 -41.70 10.40 -0.59
N ASN A 790 -42.77 10.06 -1.32
CA ASN A 790 -43.97 9.47 -0.76
C ASN A 790 -44.57 8.48 -1.76
N GLY A 791 -44.41 7.18 -1.51
CA GLY A 791 -44.69 6.12 -2.48
C GLY A 791 -43.49 5.19 -2.69
N TRP A 792 -43.49 4.42 -3.77
CA TRP A 792 -42.45 3.44 -4.05
C TRP A 792 -41.30 4.06 -4.85
N ALA A 793 -40.06 3.74 -4.51
CA ALA A 793 -38.88 4.10 -5.28
C ALA A 793 -37.81 3.00 -5.24
N LYS A 794 -37.16 2.77 -6.38
CA LYS A 794 -35.95 1.94 -6.48
C LYS A 794 -34.74 2.80 -6.13
N VAL A 795 -33.82 2.28 -5.32
CA VAL A 795 -32.60 2.96 -4.87
C VAL A 795 -31.42 2.33 -5.58
N MET A 796 -30.63 3.15 -6.27
CA MET A 796 -29.45 2.74 -7.03
C MET A 796 -28.25 3.58 -6.61
N VAL A 797 -27.08 2.97 -6.40
CA VAL A 797 -25.81 3.64 -6.07
C VAL A 797 -24.84 3.54 -7.23
N HIS A 798 -24.03 4.56 -7.46
CA HIS A 798 -22.88 4.46 -8.35
C HIS A 798 -21.70 3.85 -7.59
N ILE A 799 -20.99 2.95 -8.27
CA ILE A 799 -19.71 2.40 -7.83
C ILE A 799 -18.66 2.85 -8.86
N PRO A 800 -17.58 3.54 -8.45
CA PRO A 800 -16.51 3.96 -9.35
C PRO A 800 -15.68 2.77 -9.83
N ASP A 801 -14.99 2.94 -10.96
CA ASP A 801 -14.08 1.95 -11.56
C ASP A 801 -12.81 1.64 -10.73
N HIS A 802 -12.54 2.38 -9.66
CA HIS A 802 -11.45 2.10 -8.71
C HIS A 802 -11.72 2.73 -7.34
N GLY A 803 -11.01 2.29 -6.29
CA GLY A 803 -11.14 2.84 -4.93
C GLY A 803 -12.41 2.42 -4.19
N ALA A 804 -13.18 1.49 -4.75
CA ALA A 804 -14.28 0.78 -4.10
C ALA A 804 -13.92 -0.71 -4.10
N HIS A 805 -13.56 -1.25 -2.95
CA HIS A 805 -12.90 -2.56 -2.86
C HIS A 805 -13.57 -3.52 -1.88
N THR A 806 -14.22 -3.00 -0.83
CA THR A 806 -14.87 -3.82 0.19
C THR A 806 -15.93 -4.77 -0.37
N GLN A 807 -15.97 -5.97 0.21
CA GLN A 807 -16.95 -7.02 -0.08
C GLN A 807 -18.24 -6.86 0.75
N GLN A 808 -18.30 -5.83 1.62
CA GLN A 808 -19.31 -5.66 2.67
C GLN A 808 -19.84 -4.22 2.80
N ALA A 809 -19.95 -3.47 1.70
CA ALA A 809 -20.43 -2.07 1.76
C ALA A 809 -21.84 -1.99 2.35
N LYS A 810 -21.94 -1.47 3.58
CA LYS A 810 -23.13 -1.49 4.43
C LYS A 810 -23.94 -0.22 4.24
N TYR A 811 -24.93 -0.29 3.35
CA TYR A 811 -25.88 0.80 3.13
C TYR A 811 -27.04 0.72 4.11
N VAL A 812 -27.37 1.83 4.76
CA VAL A 812 -28.58 1.99 5.60
C VAL A 812 -29.53 2.95 4.89
N ILE A 813 -30.67 2.43 4.45
CA ILE A 813 -31.74 3.15 3.75
C ILE A 813 -32.80 3.52 4.77
N ASN A 814 -32.95 4.81 5.06
CA ASN A 814 -34.03 5.34 5.89
C ASN A 814 -35.18 5.84 5.00
N THR A 815 -36.31 5.14 5.06
CA THR A 815 -37.48 5.41 4.21
C THR A 815 -38.39 6.52 4.75
N GLY A 816 -38.11 7.04 5.95
CA GLY A 816 -39.02 7.92 6.69
C GLY A 816 -40.18 7.19 7.39
N ALA A 817 -40.39 5.89 7.09
CA ALA A 817 -41.22 4.98 7.89
C ALA A 817 -40.40 3.99 8.73
N GLY A 818 -39.13 3.77 8.39
CA GLY A 818 -38.20 2.92 9.11
C GLY A 818 -36.86 2.78 8.37
N GLN A 819 -35.90 2.09 8.98
CA GLN A 819 -34.61 1.78 8.36
C GLN A 819 -34.58 0.37 7.74
N LYS A 820 -33.76 0.21 6.71
CA LYS A 820 -33.40 -1.04 6.04
C LYS A 820 -31.89 -1.07 5.85
N THR A 821 -31.28 -2.24 5.91
CA THR A 821 -29.85 -2.43 5.67
C THR A 821 -29.66 -3.24 4.40
N ARG A 822 -28.61 -2.96 3.62
CA ARG A 822 -28.21 -3.72 2.44
C ARG A 822 -26.69 -3.80 2.36
N TYR A 823 -26.15 -5.00 2.15
CA TYR A 823 -24.71 -5.23 1.95
C TYR A 823 -24.43 -5.62 0.50
N ILE A 824 -23.44 -5.00 -0.14
CA ILE A 824 -22.96 -5.38 -1.48
C ILE A 824 -21.43 -5.45 -1.53
N PRO A 825 -20.84 -6.35 -2.34
CA PRO A 825 -19.47 -6.21 -2.79
C PRO A 825 -19.35 -5.03 -3.78
N THR A 826 -18.22 -4.33 -3.74
CA THR A 826 -18.02 -3.07 -4.50
C THR A 826 -16.83 -3.07 -5.44
N ARG A 827 -15.99 -4.11 -5.45
CA ARG A 827 -14.84 -4.26 -6.35
C ARG A 827 -15.27 -4.58 -7.79
N THR A 828 -15.93 -3.64 -8.47
CA THR A 828 -16.44 -3.85 -9.84
C THR A 828 -15.35 -3.70 -10.91
N GLU A 829 -14.36 -2.84 -10.66
CA GLU A 829 -13.36 -2.36 -11.65
C GLU A 829 -14.03 -1.71 -12.91
N GLU A 830 -15.30 -1.30 -12.80
CA GLU A 830 -16.09 -0.61 -13.83
C GLU A 830 -17.11 0.36 -13.20
N HIS A 831 -17.34 1.51 -13.85
CA HIS A 831 -18.34 2.52 -13.44
C HIS A 831 -19.77 1.96 -13.54
N ARG A 832 -20.40 1.66 -12.40
CA ARG A 832 -21.63 0.85 -12.39
C ARG A 832 -22.70 1.32 -11.42
N TRP A 833 -23.92 1.49 -11.94
CA TRP A 833 -25.12 1.73 -11.14
C TRP A 833 -25.72 0.42 -10.61
N ILE A 834 -25.53 0.14 -9.33
CA ILE A 834 -26.04 -1.07 -8.65
C ILE A 834 -27.35 -0.75 -7.92
N THR A 835 -28.38 -1.59 -8.09
CA THR A 835 -29.64 -1.48 -7.32
C THR A 835 -29.46 -2.05 -5.91
N LEU A 836 -29.65 -1.22 -4.87
CA LEU A 836 -29.71 -1.68 -3.49
C LEU A 836 -31.02 -2.43 -3.20
N GLY A 837 -32.12 -1.91 -3.75
CA GLY A 837 -33.47 -2.49 -3.62
C GLY A 837 -34.56 -1.47 -3.90
N THR A 838 -35.81 -1.90 -3.79
CA THR A 838 -37.00 -1.07 -3.98
C THR A 838 -37.79 -0.95 -2.68
N TYR A 839 -38.06 0.27 -2.23
CA TYR A 839 -38.62 0.56 -0.91
C TYR A 839 -39.83 1.51 -0.99
N GLN A 840 -40.71 1.42 0.00
CA GLN A 840 -41.80 2.38 0.18
C GLN A 840 -41.33 3.52 1.09
N PHE A 841 -41.21 4.72 0.53
CA PHE A 841 -40.87 5.94 1.23
C PHE A 841 -42.14 6.62 1.76
N SER A 842 -42.02 7.20 2.95
CA SER A 842 -43.09 7.96 3.62
C SER A 842 -42.57 9.32 4.04
N ASN A 843 -43.34 10.37 3.74
CA ASN A 843 -42.95 11.75 4.02
C ASN A 843 -43.07 12.15 5.51
N VAL A 844 -43.48 11.26 6.41
CA VAL A 844 -43.63 11.55 7.84
C VAL A 844 -42.28 11.77 8.54
N GLY A 845 -41.28 10.92 8.26
CA GLY A 845 -39.95 10.98 8.86
C GLY A 845 -38.89 11.68 8.01
N ALA A 846 -37.67 11.75 8.55
CA ALA A 846 -36.48 12.06 7.75
C ALA A 846 -36.14 10.89 6.82
N GLN A 847 -35.57 11.17 5.67
CA GLN A 847 -35.18 10.18 4.65
C GLN A 847 -33.69 10.34 4.35
N SER A 848 -32.97 9.24 4.22
CA SER A 848 -31.53 9.23 3.92
C SER A 848 -31.12 7.88 3.32
N VAL A 849 -30.00 7.87 2.62
CA VAL A 849 -29.17 6.66 2.51
C VAL A 849 -27.80 6.99 3.09
N GLU A 850 -27.26 6.05 3.86
CA GLU A 850 -26.04 6.22 4.64
C GLU A 850 -25.09 5.06 4.38
N LEU A 851 -23.81 5.36 4.21
CA LEU A 851 -22.74 4.37 4.07
C LEU A 851 -21.59 4.80 4.98
N SER A 852 -21.00 3.85 5.71
CA SER A 852 -19.86 4.10 6.59
C SER A 852 -18.71 3.17 6.23
N ASN A 853 -17.48 3.58 6.52
CA ASN A 853 -16.32 2.67 6.51
C ASN A 853 -16.31 1.67 7.67
N ILE A 854 -17.47 1.22 8.17
CA ILE A 854 -17.56 0.17 9.19
C ILE A 854 -18.05 -1.12 8.54
N SER A 855 -17.19 -2.14 8.50
CA SER A 855 -17.52 -3.50 8.04
C SER A 855 -17.07 -4.55 9.07
N GLU A 856 -17.71 -5.72 9.08
CA GLU A 856 -17.37 -6.81 10.00
C GLU A 856 -15.95 -7.35 9.73
N ASP A 857 -15.55 -7.36 8.47
CA ASP A 857 -14.24 -7.83 8.01
C ASP A 857 -13.12 -6.78 8.10
N GLY A 858 -13.48 -5.52 8.39
CA GLY A 858 -12.61 -4.34 8.34
C GLY A 858 -11.34 -4.45 9.18
N ASN A 859 -10.27 -3.82 8.71
CA ASN A 859 -8.89 -3.96 9.20
C ASN A 859 -7.95 -2.78 8.82
N GLY A 860 -8.45 -1.80 8.06
CA GLY A 860 -7.69 -0.69 7.50
C GLY A 860 -7.03 -0.96 6.14
N THR A 861 -7.45 -1.97 5.36
CA THR A 861 -6.81 -2.30 4.05
C THR A 861 -7.72 -2.30 2.83
N GLU A 862 -9.02 -2.59 2.96
CA GLU A 862 -9.96 -2.49 1.83
C GLU A 862 -10.63 -1.12 1.81
N ASP A 863 -10.82 -0.55 0.62
CA ASP A 863 -11.46 0.76 0.45
C ASP A 863 -12.99 0.68 0.35
N VAL A 864 -13.68 1.70 0.86
CA VAL A 864 -15.08 1.99 0.56
C VAL A 864 -15.20 3.38 -0.06
N ALA A 865 -16.03 3.52 -1.10
CA ALA A 865 -16.24 4.78 -1.81
C ALA A 865 -17.61 5.41 -1.53
N TRP A 866 -17.68 6.74 -1.62
CA TRP A 866 -18.90 7.53 -1.75
C TRP A 866 -18.85 8.32 -3.04
N ASP A 867 -19.82 8.03 -3.91
CA ASP A 867 -20.02 8.60 -5.23
C ASP A 867 -21.52 9.04 -5.27
N ALA A 868 -22.21 8.96 -6.41
CA ALA A 868 -23.61 9.33 -6.54
C ALA A 868 -24.61 8.26 -6.05
N ILE A 869 -25.81 8.71 -5.69
CA ILE A 869 -27.00 7.86 -5.51
C ILE A 869 -28.17 8.37 -6.35
N ALA A 870 -29.05 7.48 -6.77
CA ALA A 870 -30.28 7.78 -7.51
C ALA A 870 -31.50 7.12 -6.86
N PHE A 871 -32.54 7.91 -6.62
CA PHE A 871 -33.88 7.40 -6.33
C PHE A 871 -34.68 7.40 -7.63
N VAL A 872 -35.27 6.27 -8.02
CA VAL A 872 -36.14 6.15 -9.19
C VAL A 872 -37.58 5.98 -8.71
N PRO A 873 -38.43 7.02 -8.73
CA PRO A 873 -39.83 6.91 -8.32
C PRO A 873 -40.61 5.94 -9.22
N LEU A 874 -41.49 5.16 -8.62
CA LEU A 874 -42.34 4.17 -9.29
C LEU A 874 -43.82 4.53 -9.10
N ALA A 875 -44.62 4.35 -10.15
CA ALA A 875 -46.06 4.67 -10.11
C ALA A 875 -46.88 3.75 -9.19
N ALA A 876 -46.36 2.57 -8.84
CA ALA A 876 -46.98 1.58 -7.98
C ALA A 876 -45.93 0.70 -7.29
N LYS A 877 -46.36 -0.18 -6.37
CA LYS A 877 -45.52 -1.26 -5.85
C LYS A 877 -45.14 -2.21 -7.01
N PRO A 878 -43.87 -2.65 -7.14
CA PRO A 878 -43.50 -3.74 -8.05
C PRO A 878 -44.37 -4.98 -7.84
N ARG A 879 -44.75 -5.64 -8.94
CA ARG A 879 -45.50 -6.90 -8.91
C ARG A 879 -44.63 -8.04 -8.37
N HIS A 880 -43.35 -8.05 -8.70
CA HIS A 880 -42.41 -9.09 -8.26
C HIS A 880 -41.26 -8.47 -7.46
N PHE A 881 -40.96 -9.07 -6.32
CA PHE A 881 -39.73 -8.86 -5.55
C PHE A 881 -39.05 -10.22 -5.47
N VAL A 882 -38.00 -10.41 -6.28
CA VAL A 882 -37.39 -11.72 -6.49
C VAL A 882 -35.99 -11.76 -5.90
N VAL A 883 -35.71 -12.75 -5.05
CA VAL A 883 -34.37 -13.00 -4.53
C VAL A 883 -33.84 -14.29 -5.14
N ALA A 884 -32.70 -14.21 -5.81
CA ALA A 884 -31.88 -15.36 -6.14
C ALA A 884 -30.83 -15.55 -5.03
N MET A 885 -30.93 -16.70 -4.35
CA MET A 885 -30.01 -17.12 -3.30
C MET A 885 -29.71 -18.63 -3.46
N GLY A 886 -28.66 -19.14 -2.82
CA GLY A 886 -28.19 -20.50 -3.00
C GLY A 886 -26.70 -20.64 -3.31
N ASP A 887 -26.36 -21.81 -3.81
CA ASP A 887 -25.00 -22.26 -4.12
C ASP A 887 -24.53 -21.96 -5.55
N SER A 888 -23.46 -22.64 -5.98
CA SER A 888 -22.83 -22.58 -7.30
C SER A 888 -23.77 -22.88 -8.47
N TYR A 889 -24.70 -23.82 -8.30
CA TYR A 889 -25.71 -24.13 -9.32
C TYR A 889 -26.64 -22.95 -9.55
N GLY A 890 -26.96 -22.17 -8.51
CA GLY A 890 -27.72 -20.93 -8.62
C GLY A 890 -26.89 -19.70 -8.97
N SER A 891 -25.59 -19.67 -8.61
CA SER A 891 -24.68 -18.60 -9.03
C SER A 891 -24.40 -18.66 -10.53
N GLY A 892 -24.49 -19.84 -11.14
CA GLY A 892 -24.15 -20.07 -12.55
C GLY A 892 -22.67 -20.34 -12.78
N GLU A 893 -22.00 -20.91 -11.77
CA GLU A 893 -20.71 -21.60 -11.94
C GLU A 893 -20.79 -22.54 -13.16
N GLY A 894 -19.76 -22.55 -14.00
CA GLY A 894 -19.75 -23.33 -15.25
C GLY A 894 -20.34 -22.66 -16.49
N ALA A 895 -21.12 -21.57 -16.35
CA ALA A 895 -21.66 -20.80 -17.50
C ALA A 895 -20.73 -19.67 -18.00
N GLY A 896 -19.71 -19.32 -17.21
CA GLY A 896 -18.79 -18.20 -17.50
C GLY A 896 -19.46 -16.83 -17.37
N SER A 897 -18.82 -15.78 -17.87
CA SER A 897 -19.34 -14.40 -17.82
C SER A 897 -19.74 -13.96 -16.40
N TYR A 898 -18.81 -14.10 -15.45
CA TYR A 898 -19.03 -13.75 -14.05
C TYR A 898 -18.95 -12.23 -13.82
N TYR A 899 -19.70 -11.74 -12.84
CA TYR A 899 -19.52 -10.39 -12.31
C TYR A 899 -18.16 -10.31 -11.60
N TYR A 900 -17.29 -9.39 -12.02
CA TYR A 900 -15.90 -9.33 -11.55
C TYR A 900 -15.80 -9.21 -10.03
N GLU A 901 -16.69 -8.45 -9.37
CA GLU A 901 -16.68 -8.29 -7.91
C GLU A 901 -16.93 -9.61 -7.14
N THR A 902 -17.28 -10.69 -7.85
CA THR A 902 -17.56 -12.04 -7.36
C THR A 902 -16.57 -13.11 -7.85
N ASP A 903 -15.64 -12.75 -8.73
CA ASP A 903 -14.71 -13.65 -9.43
C ASP A 903 -13.30 -13.01 -9.53
N ASN A 904 -12.69 -12.71 -8.39
CA ASN A 904 -11.42 -11.97 -8.31
C ASN A 904 -10.49 -12.48 -7.19
N ASN A 905 -9.20 -12.14 -7.30
CA ASN A 905 -8.24 -12.16 -6.19
C ASN A 905 -7.76 -13.51 -5.61
N TYR A 906 -7.82 -14.64 -6.34
CA TYR A 906 -7.24 -15.91 -5.86
C TYR A 906 -5.78 -15.76 -5.44
N GLY A 907 -5.39 -16.32 -4.29
CA GLY A 907 -4.04 -16.19 -3.75
C GLY A 907 -3.78 -14.86 -3.02
N ASN A 908 -4.82 -14.16 -2.59
CA ASN A 908 -4.73 -13.11 -1.56
C ASN A 908 -5.98 -13.10 -0.65
N ARG A 909 -5.96 -12.29 0.41
CA ARG A 909 -6.99 -12.28 1.47
C ARG A 909 -8.29 -11.55 1.11
N ALA A 910 -8.39 -10.97 -0.08
CA ALA A 910 -9.61 -10.41 -0.67
C ALA A 910 -10.18 -11.30 -1.81
N TRP A 911 -9.79 -12.59 -1.87
CA TRP A 911 -10.35 -13.56 -2.81
C TRP A 911 -11.87 -13.61 -2.72
N ASN A 912 -12.55 -13.30 -3.84
CA ASN A 912 -13.97 -13.58 -4.02
C ASN A 912 -14.17 -14.64 -5.10
N ALA A 913 -14.83 -15.73 -4.73
CA ALA A 913 -15.22 -16.81 -5.64
C ALA A 913 -16.72 -17.14 -5.57
N CYS A 914 -17.58 -16.23 -5.08
CA CYS A 914 -19.02 -16.44 -5.16
C CYS A 914 -19.53 -16.64 -6.60
N ARG A 915 -18.78 -16.16 -7.61
CA ARG A 915 -18.88 -16.47 -9.05
C ARG A 915 -20.31 -16.48 -9.55
N ARG A 916 -20.93 -15.29 -9.44
CA ARG A 916 -22.27 -15.01 -9.98
C ARG A 916 -22.15 -14.71 -11.48
N SER A 917 -22.74 -15.55 -12.31
CA SER A 917 -22.75 -15.44 -13.77
C SER A 917 -23.90 -14.57 -14.26
N MET A 918 -23.62 -13.70 -15.24
CA MET A 918 -24.62 -12.97 -16.02
C MET A 918 -25.54 -13.91 -16.84
N LYS A 919 -25.09 -15.15 -17.08
CA LYS A 919 -25.85 -16.22 -17.77
C LYS A 919 -26.52 -17.21 -16.81
N SER A 920 -26.50 -16.96 -15.50
CA SER A 920 -27.09 -17.86 -14.49
C SER A 920 -28.59 -18.08 -14.72
N TRP A 921 -29.10 -19.26 -14.37
CA TRP A 921 -30.52 -19.58 -14.58
C TRP A 921 -31.51 -18.67 -13.83
N PRO A 922 -31.21 -18.08 -12.65
CA PRO A 922 -32.12 -17.11 -12.04
C PRO A 922 -32.26 -15.84 -12.87
N LEU A 923 -31.18 -15.36 -13.49
CA LEU A 923 -31.19 -14.23 -14.42
C LEU A 923 -31.89 -14.56 -15.75
N LEU A 924 -31.75 -15.79 -16.23
CA LEU A 924 -32.42 -16.25 -17.46
C LEU A 924 -33.91 -16.57 -17.26
N THR A 925 -34.38 -16.80 -16.02
CA THR A 925 -35.76 -17.18 -15.70
C THR A 925 -36.76 -16.12 -16.14
N ARG A 926 -37.92 -16.55 -16.69
CA ARG A 926 -39.04 -15.66 -17.07
C ARG A 926 -40.12 -15.75 -16.01
N LEU A 927 -40.59 -14.59 -15.54
CA LEU A 927 -41.62 -14.51 -14.51
C LEU A 927 -43.03 -14.50 -15.14
N PRO A 928 -44.02 -15.20 -14.57
CA PRO A 928 -45.39 -15.22 -15.07
C PRO A 928 -45.97 -13.83 -15.35
N GLY A 929 -46.49 -13.65 -16.57
CA GLY A 929 -46.92 -12.35 -17.10
C GLY A 929 -45.88 -11.59 -17.93
N SER A 930 -44.68 -12.15 -18.17
CA SER A 930 -43.71 -11.61 -19.13
C SER A 930 -43.04 -12.71 -19.96
N SER A 931 -42.78 -12.43 -21.24
CA SER A 931 -41.95 -13.26 -22.14
C SER A 931 -40.44 -12.99 -22.00
N SER A 932 -40.06 -11.91 -21.31
CA SER A 932 -38.67 -11.49 -21.12
C SER A 932 -38.06 -12.14 -19.87
N SER A 933 -36.77 -12.50 -19.93
CA SER A 933 -36.02 -12.97 -18.76
C SER A 933 -35.79 -11.85 -17.74
N ILE A 934 -35.49 -12.21 -16.50
CA ILE A 934 -35.11 -11.26 -15.45
C ILE A 934 -33.95 -10.36 -15.90
N ALA A 935 -32.92 -10.90 -16.55
CA ALA A 935 -31.80 -10.13 -17.11
C ALA A 935 -32.26 -9.06 -18.11
N SER A 936 -33.12 -9.42 -19.09
CA SER A 936 -33.66 -8.46 -20.06
C SER A 936 -34.53 -7.40 -19.40
N ARG A 937 -35.28 -7.76 -18.35
CA ARG A 937 -36.13 -6.82 -17.59
C ARG A 937 -35.31 -5.87 -16.72
N LEU A 938 -34.16 -6.33 -16.19
CA LEU A 938 -33.20 -5.48 -15.47
C LEU A 938 -32.53 -4.46 -16.41
N ALA A 939 -32.04 -4.92 -17.57
CA ALA A 939 -31.46 -4.03 -18.59
C ALA A 939 -32.46 -3.00 -19.14
N ALA A 940 -33.75 -3.32 -19.13
CA ALA A 940 -34.84 -2.40 -19.48
C ALA A 940 -35.37 -1.55 -18.31
N HIS A 941 -34.73 -1.62 -17.12
CA HIS A 941 -35.14 -0.94 -15.88
C HIS A 941 -36.63 -1.13 -15.50
N ASP A 942 -37.17 -2.36 -15.67
CA ASP A 942 -38.58 -2.66 -15.43
C ASP A 942 -39.06 -2.21 -14.03
N GLN A 943 -40.05 -1.33 -14.01
CA GLN A 943 -40.65 -0.76 -12.80
C GLN A 943 -41.54 -1.76 -12.03
N SER A 944 -41.98 -2.84 -12.67
CA SER A 944 -42.80 -3.89 -12.07
C SER A 944 -41.98 -4.98 -11.35
N MET A 945 -40.65 -4.87 -11.33
CA MET A 945 -39.76 -5.88 -10.76
C MET A 945 -38.63 -5.27 -9.90
N ASP A 946 -38.42 -5.83 -8.71
CA ASP A 946 -37.15 -5.79 -8.01
C ASP A 946 -36.50 -7.19 -8.07
N PHE A 947 -35.18 -7.25 -8.27
CA PHE A 947 -34.43 -8.50 -8.26
C PHE A 947 -33.11 -8.32 -7.53
N GLN A 948 -32.79 -9.27 -6.66
CA GLN A 948 -31.56 -9.32 -5.87
C GLN A 948 -30.84 -10.65 -6.11
N PHE A 949 -29.50 -10.63 -6.20
CA PHE A 949 -28.69 -11.80 -6.50
C PHE A 949 -27.56 -11.94 -5.49
N VAL A 950 -27.64 -12.98 -4.65
CA VAL A 950 -26.68 -13.24 -3.56
C VAL A 950 -26.18 -14.69 -3.52
N ASN A 951 -26.46 -15.49 -4.55
CA ASN A 951 -25.87 -16.82 -4.69
C ASN A 951 -24.34 -16.79 -4.57
N CYS A 952 -23.76 -17.84 -4.00
CA CYS A 952 -22.33 -17.94 -3.79
C CYS A 952 -21.85 -19.39 -4.00
N SER A 953 -20.91 -19.58 -4.92
CA SER A 953 -20.28 -20.88 -5.20
C SER A 953 -19.73 -21.53 -3.92
N GLY A 954 -19.91 -22.85 -3.76
CA GLY A 954 -19.42 -23.61 -2.61
C GLY A 954 -20.17 -23.44 -1.27
N THR A 955 -21.13 -22.52 -1.16
CA THR A 955 -21.82 -22.25 0.13
C THR A 955 -22.66 -23.43 0.63
N THR A 956 -22.71 -23.63 1.95
CA THR A 956 -23.65 -24.56 2.62
C THR A 956 -24.93 -23.84 3.04
N ALA A 957 -26.01 -24.59 3.28
CA ALA A 957 -27.25 -24.04 3.82
C ALA A 957 -27.05 -23.42 5.21
N GLU A 958 -26.10 -23.91 6.01
CA GLU A 958 -25.66 -23.25 7.26
C GLU A 958 -25.00 -21.89 7.00
N GLN A 959 -24.05 -21.80 6.05
CA GLN A 959 -23.39 -20.54 5.70
C GLN A 959 -24.36 -19.49 5.14
N MET A 960 -25.40 -19.91 4.41
CA MET A 960 -26.47 -19.01 3.94
C MET A 960 -27.31 -18.42 5.09
N ARG A 961 -27.58 -19.21 6.16
CA ARG A 961 -28.45 -18.81 7.29
C ARG A 961 -27.70 -18.22 8.49
N SER A 962 -26.37 -18.27 8.53
CA SER A 962 -25.58 -17.84 9.69
C SER A 962 -25.73 -16.34 9.95
N THR A 963 -25.92 -15.95 11.21
CA THR A 963 -25.90 -14.56 11.67
C THR A 963 -24.62 -14.21 12.46
N ALA A 964 -23.68 -15.15 12.54
CA ALA A 964 -22.43 -14.99 13.27
C ALA A 964 -21.27 -14.62 12.33
N THR A 965 -20.53 -13.56 12.69
CA THR A 965 -19.31 -13.11 11.99
C THR A 965 -18.26 -14.23 11.94
N PRO A 966 -17.86 -14.72 10.75
CA PRO A 966 -16.88 -15.81 10.63
C PRO A 966 -15.53 -15.49 11.29
N TYR A 967 -15.01 -16.46 12.06
CA TYR A 967 -13.78 -16.29 12.82
C TYR A 967 -12.57 -15.88 11.96
N TYR A 968 -12.49 -16.36 10.71
CA TYR A 968 -11.39 -16.04 9.79
C TYR A 968 -11.39 -14.58 9.28
N TRP A 969 -12.48 -13.83 9.44
CA TRP A 969 -12.48 -12.37 9.19
C TRP A 969 -11.74 -11.64 10.32
N GLN A 970 -11.89 -12.14 11.55
CA GLN A 970 -11.27 -11.55 12.73
C GLN A 970 -9.81 -11.98 12.89
N SER A 971 -9.54 -13.28 12.66
CA SER A 971 -8.25 -13.95 12.81
C SER A 971 -7.97 -14.80 11.55
N PRO A 972 -7.60 -14.18 10.40
CA PRO A 972 -7.35 -14.92 9.16
C PRO A 972 -6.13 -15.86 9.30
N PRO A 973 -6.20 -17.09 8.75
CA PRO A 973 -5.06 -18.02 8.73
C PRO A 973 -3.78 -17.42 8.16
N SER A 974 -2.63 -17.91 8.65
CA SER A 974 -1.30 -17.40 8.28
C SER A 974 -0.82 -17.88 6.91
N SER A 975 -1.22 -19.08 6.48
CA SER A 975 -1.00 -19.54 5.11
C SER A 975 -2.17 -19.13 4.21
N ILE A 976 -1.91 -18.99 2.90
CA ILE A 976 -2.94 -18.61 1.94
C ILE A 976 -3.89 -19.77 1.60
N GLY A 977 -3.40 -21.01 1.57
CA GLY A 977 -4.23 -22.20 1.36
C GLY A 977 -5.20 -22.46 2.51
N ASP A 978 -4.76 -22.28 3.77
CA ASP A 978 -5.66 -22.34 4.94
C ASP A 978 -6.69 -21.20 4.91
N TYR A 979 -6.32 -20.02 4.41
CA TYR A 979 -7.27 -18.92 4.19
C TYR A 979 -8.30 -19.27 3.11
N HIS A 980 -7.89 -19.83 1.97
CA HIS A 980 -8.81 -20.30 0.93
C HIS A 980 -9.80 -21.33 1.49
N LEU A 981 -9.31 -22.33 2.24
CA LEU A 981 -10.14 -23.35 2.90
C LEU A 981 -11.14 -22.75 3.91
N ALA A 982 -10.75 -21.70 4.64
CA ALA A 982 -11.63 -21.02 5.59
C ALA A 982 -12.63 -20.07 4.90
N ALA A 983 -12.30 -19.55 3.72
CA ALA A 983 -13.12 -18.62 2.96
C ALA A 983 -14.20 -19.30 2.10
N GLU A 984 -14.00 -20.57 1.74
CA GLU A 984 -14.88 -21.35 0.87
C GLU A 984 -16.38 -21.21 1.23
N GLY A 985 -17.19 -20.82 0.25
CA GLY A 985 -18.65 -20.70 0.41
C GLY A 985 -19.16 -19.40 1.03
N GLN A 986 -18.30 -18.46 1.44
CA GLN A 986 -18.73 -17.11 1.83
C GLN A 986 -17.81 -16.00 1.29
N PHE A 987 -16.51 -16.26 1.21
CA PHE A 987 -15.50 -15.36 0.62
C PHE A 987 -15.61 -13.90 1.09
N ARG A 988 -15.80 -13.66 2.40
CA ARG A 988 -16.07 -12.34 3.01
C ARG A 988 -17.35 -11.61 2.56
N GLU A 989 -18.19 -12.16 1.69
CA GLU A 989 -19.56 -11.63 1.56
C GLU A 989 -20.38 -11.94 2.82
N MET A 990 -21.34 -11.07 3.14
CA MET A 990 -22.30 -11.33 4.22
C MET A 990 -23.16 -12.56 3.90
N SER A 991 -23.61 -13.28 4.93
CA SER A 991 -24.52 -14.41 4.72
C SER A 991 -25.77 -13.97 3.95
N GLN A 992 -26.32 -14.90 3.17
CA GLN A 992 -27.34 -14.55 2.19
C GLN A 992 -28.63 -14.04 2.86
N ILE A 993 -28.93 -14.47 4.09
CA ILE A 993 -29.99 -13.90 4.92
C ILE A 993 -29.63 -12.49 5.43
N GLU A 994 -28.44 -12.28 6.02
CA GLU A 994 -28.04 -10.97 6.58
C GLU A 994 -27.70 -9.90 5.53
N SER A 995 -27.53 -10.30 4.26
CA SER A 995 -27.24 -9.42 3.11
C SER A 995 -28.28 -8.30 2.86
N GLY A 996 -29.46 -8.40 3.47
CA GLY A 996 -30.54 -7.40 3.41
C GLY A 996 -31.49 -7.54 2.22
N VAL A 997 -31.45 -8.66 1.49
CA VAL A 997 -32.31 -8.90 0.31
C VAL A 997 -33.71 -9.43 0.63
N LEU A 998 -33.88 -10.10 1.77
CA LEU A 998 -35.15 -10.69 2.20
C LEU A 998 -35.93 -9.69 3.06
N ASP A 999 -37.18 -9.40 2.69
CA ASP A 999 -38.09 -8.62 3.54
C ASP A 999 -39.56 -8.99 3.31
N GLY A 1000 -40.47 -8.37 4.06
CA GLY A 1000 -41.92 -8.62 3.95
C GLY A 1000 -42.55 -8.31 2.58
N ASN A 1001 -41.83 -7.73 1.63
CA ASN A 1001 -42.27 -7.49 0.26
C ASN A 1001 -41.81 -8.57 -0.72
N THR A 1002 -40.77 -9.35 -0.40
CA THR A 1002 -40.28 -10.45 -1.24
C THR A 1002 -41.44 -11.38 -1.62
N THR A 1003 -41.63 -11.59 -2.92
CA THR A 1003 -42.71 -12.41 -3.49
C THR A 1003 -42.22 -13.78 -3.92
N LEU A 1004 -40.95 -13.90 -4.30
CA LEU A 1004 -40.33 -15.14 -4.77
C LEU A 1004 -38.88 -15.22 -4.28
N VAL A 1005 -38.50 -16.39 -3.76
CA VAL A 1005 -37.11 -16.76 -3.52
C VAL A 1005 -36.79 -17.95 -4.42
N LEU A 1006 -35.83 -17.77 -5.32
CA LEU A 1006 -35.22 -18.83 -6.12
C LEU A 1006 -34.04 -19.37 -5.32
N LEU A 1007 -34.07 -20.66 -4.95
CA LEU A 1007 -33.15 -21.26 -3.99
C LEU A 1007 -32.54 -22.57 -4.53
N SER A 1008 -31.22 -22.71 -4.49
CA SER A 1008 -30.49 -23.98 -4.65
C SER A 1008 -29.63 -24.27 -3.41
N ALA A 1009 -29.78 -25.44 -2.79
CA ALA A 1009 -29.10 -25.78 -1.53
C ALA A 1009 -29.02 -27.30 -1.27
N GLY A 1010 -28.01 -27.72 -0.51
CA GLY A 1010 -27.83 -29.08 0.00
C GLY A 1010 -26.70 -29.89 -0.66
N GLY A 1011 -26.23 -29.50 -1.85
CA GLY A 1011 -25.15 -30.23 -2.55
C GLY A 1011 -23.80 -30.16 -1.83
N ASN A 1012 -23.43 -28.98 -1.33
CA ASN A 1012 -22.22 -28.78 -0.54
C ASN A 1012 -22.37 -29.37 0.86
N ASP A 1013 -23.54 -29.21 1.48
CA ASP A 1013 -23.91 -29.79 2.78
C ASP A 1013 -23.75 -31.32 2.81
N ALA A 1014 -24.15 -32.01 1.72
CA ALA A 1014 -23.97 -33.46 1.58
C ALA A 1014 -22.50 -33.88 1.32
N GLY A 1015 -21.57 -32.94 1.11
CA GLY A 1015 -20.20 -33.23 0.71
C GLY A 1015 -20.11 -33.86 -0.68
N PHE A 1016 -20.94 -33.41 -1.63
CA PHE A 1016 -20.93 -33.92 -3.00
C PHE A 1016 -19.64 -33.59 -3.77
N PRO A 1017 -19.01 -32.38 -3.64
CA PRO A 1017 -17.70 -32.10 -4.26
C PRO A 1017 -16.60 -33.08 -3.83
N SER A 1018 -16.57 -33.46 -2.55
CA SER A 1018 -15.64 -34.47 -2.01
C SER A 1018 -15.94 -35.88 -2.55
N THR A 1019 -17.21 -36.16 -2.87
CA THR A 1019 -17.64 -37.43 -3.48
C THR A 1019 -17.20 -37.53 -4.93
N MET A 1020 -17.38 -36.47 -5.73
CA MET A 1020 -16.83 -36.38 -7.10
C MET A 1020 -15.31 -36.50 -7.08
N THR A 1021 -14.65 -35.75 -6.18
CA THR A 1021 -13.18 -35.81 -6.01
C THR A 1021 -12.70 -37.23 -5.70
N ARG A 1022 -13.39 -37.96 -4.81
CA ARG A 1022 -13.06 -39.36 -4.50
C ARG A 1022 -13.14 -40.25 -5.74
N CYS A 1023 -14.27 -40.21 -6.45
CA CYS A 1023 -14.49 -41.04 -7.64
C CYS A 1023 -13.49 -40.76 -8.77
N ALA A 1024 -12.95 -39.54 -8.89
CA ALA A 1024 -11.89 -39.23 -9.86
C ALA A 1024 -10.49 -39.80 -9.50
N LEU A 1025 -10.30 -40.27 -8.26
CA LEU A 1025 -9.01 -40.67 -7.71
C LEU A 1025 -8.94 -42.17 -7.38
N GLU A 1026 -10.03 -42.77 -6.92
CA GLU A 1026 -10.14 -44.19 -6.57
C GLU A 1026 -11.54 -44.73 -6.87
N ASN A 1027 -11.66 -46.04 -7.12
CA ASN A 1027 -12.95 -46.69 -7.40
C ASN A 1027 -13.92 -46.49 -6.23
N CYS A 1028 -14.94 -45.67 -6.46
CA CYS A 1028 -15.91 -45.29 -5.44
C CYS A 1028 -17.21 -46.12 -5.48
N ALA A 1029 -17.45 -46.90 -6.55
CA ALA A 1029 -18.70 -47.65 -6.81
C ALA A 1029 -18.87 -48.88 -5.90
N THR A 1030 -19.00 -48.65 -4.60
CA THR A 1030 -19.25 -49.67 -3.59
C THR A 1030 -20.55 -49.38 -2.85
N ALA A 1031 -21.34 -50.41 -2.56
CA ALA A 1031 -22.65 -50.25 -1.91
C ALA A 1031 -22.56 -49.56 -0.53
N SER A 1032 -21.47 -49.80 0.22
CA SER A 1032 -21.20 -49.14 1.49
C SER A 1032 -20.88 -47.65 1.33
N TYR A 1033 -20.18 -47.24 0.26
CA TYR A 1033 -19.94 -45.82 0.01
C TYR A 1033 -21.18 -45.12 -0.56
N GLU A 1034 -21.94 -45.75 -1.46
CA GLU A 1034 -23.22 -45.19 -1.95
C GLU A 1034 -24.16 -44.90 -0.76
N GLU A 1035 -24.32 -45.83 0.18
CA GLU A 1035 -25.11 -45.63 1.40
C GLU A 1035 -24.54 -44.51 2.30
N THR A 1036 -23.20 -44.42 2.41
CA THR A 1036 -22.51 -43.32 3.13
C THR A 1036 -22.73 -41.95 2.47
N VAL A 1037 -23.03 -41.89 1.16
CA VAL A 1037 -23.41 -40.64 0.48
C VAL A 1037 -24.91 -40.36 0.69
N ARG A 1038 -25.78 -41.38 0.65
CA ARG A 1038 -27.23 -41.21 0.93
C ARG A 1038 -27.49 -40.65 2.32
N LEU A 1039 -26.85 -41.18 3.36
CA LEU A 1039 -26.96 -40.65 4.72
C LEU A 1039 -26.58 -39.16 4.80
N ARG A 1040 -25.50 -38.75 4.13
CA ARG A 1040 -25.09 -37.32 4.06
C ARG A 1040 -26.08 -36.46 3.26
N ILE A 1041 -26.72 -37.01 2.23
CA ILE A 1041 -27.79 -36.33 1.49
C ILE A 1041 -29.02 -36.12 2.39
N ASP A 1042 -29.37 -37.10 3.22
CA ASP A 1042 -30.52 -37.04 4.12
C ASP A 1042 -30.24 -36.09 5.31
N ASP A 1043 -29.05 -36.14 5.91
CA ASP A 1043 -28.59 -35.20 6.94
C ASP A 1043 -28.57 -33.75 6.40
N ALA A 1044 -28.08 -33.54 5.17
CA ALA A 1044 -28.08 -32.23 4.51
C ALA A 1044 -29.48 -31.60 4.41
N GLN A 1045 -30.54 -32.41 4.31
CA GLN A 1045 -31.90 -31.89 4.26
C GLN A 1045 -32.32 -31.21 5.57
N VAL A 1046 -31.73 -31.57 6.71
CA VAL A 1046 -31.99 -30.90 7.99
C VAL A 1046 -31.56 -29.43 7.92
N GLU A 1047 -30.43 -29.13 7.28
CA GLU A 1047 -29.95 -27.76 7.08
C GLU A 1047 -30.70 -27.01 5.97
N VAL A 1048 -31.02 -27.68 4.86
CA VAL A 1048 -31.92 -27.11 3.83
C VAL A 1048 -33.28 -26.75 4.43
N ARG A 1049 -33.84 -27.59 5.32
CA ARG A 1049 -35.09 -27.32 6.02
C ARG A 1049 -34.99 -26.11 6.95
N ARG A 1050 -33.89 -25.99 7.72
CA ARG A 1050 -33.59 -24.85 8.61
C ARG A 1050 -33.43 -23.55 7.82
N LEU A 1051 -32.71 -23.58 6.70
CA LEU A 1051 -32.58 -22.45 5.78
C LEU A 1051 -33.95 -22.01 5.25
N ILE A 1052 -34.78 -22.94 4.77
CA ILE A 1052 -36.15 -22.65 4.30
C ILE A 1052 -37.01 -22.01 5.40
N ASP A 1053 -36.89 -22.45 6.66
CA ASP A 1053 -37.62 -21.82 7.77
C ASP A 1053 -37.14 -20.40 8.08
N ALA A 1054 -35.82 -20.15 8.01
CA ALA A 1054 -35.24 -18.82 8.21
C ALA A 1054 -35.60 -17.86 7.07
N VAL A 1055 -35.51 -18.31 5.81
CA VAL A 1055 -35.98 -17.56 4.63
C VAL A 1055 -37.47 -17.22 4.77
N ALA A 1056 -38.31 -18.17 5.17
CA ALA A 1056 -39.73 -17.95 5.39
C ALA A 1056 -40.07 -17.17 6.69
N ALA A 1057 -39.08 -16.84 7.52
CA ALA A 1057 -39.23 -15.91 8.63
C ALA A 1057 -38.89 -14.46 8.19
N SER A 1058 -37.81 -14.28 7.42
CA SER A 1058 -37.41 -12.97 6.88
C SER A 1058 -38.31 -12.48 5.73
N ALA A 1059 -38.82 -13.40 4.91
CA ALA A 1059 -39.67 -13.15 3.75
C ALA A 1059 -41.01 -13.92 3.84
N PRO A 1060 -41.88 -13.64 4.83
CA PRO A 1060 -43.07 -14.46 5.14
C PRO A 1060 -44.15 -14.46 4.04
N ASN A 1061 -44.09 -13.52 3.09
CA ASN A 1061 -45.00 -13.47 1.94
C ASN A 1061 -44.48 -14.25 0.72
N ALA A 1062 -43.19 -14.58 0.66
CA ALA A 1062 -42.58 -15.15 -0.52
C ALA A 1062 -42.99 -16.60 -0.78
N THR A 1063 -43.09 -16.99 -2.05
CA THR A 1063 -42.96 -18.39 -2.45
C THR A 1063 -41.47 -18.74 -2.49
N VAL A 1064 -41.05 -19.78 -1.76
CA VAL A 1064 -39.69 -20.33 -1.88
C VAL A 1064 -39.72 -21.44 -2.91
N MET A 1065 -39.06 -21.25 -4.04
CA MET A 1065 -38.86 -22.26 -5.07
C MET A 1065 -37.50 -22.92 -4.84
N LEU A 1066 -37.50 -24.08 -4.19
CA LEU A 1066 -36.33 -24.95 -4.09
C LEU A 1066 -36.12 -25.63 -5.44
N VAL A 1067 -35.01 -25.33 -6.10
CA VAL A 1067 -34.63 -25.90 -7.40
C VAL A 1067 -33.60 -26.99 -7.14
N GLY A 1068 -33.89 -28.20 -7.61
CA GLY A 1068 -33.04 -29.37 -7.39
C GLY A 1068 -31.78 -29.40 -8.26
N TYR A 1069 -31.00 -30.46 -8.05
CA TYR A 1069 -29.85 -30.81 -8.89
C TYR A 1069 -30.27 -31.79 -10.00
N PRO A 1070 -29.55 -31.87 -11.13
CA PRO A 1070 -29.89 -32.74 -12.25
C PRO A 1070 -29.17 -34.08 -12.13
N ARG A 1071 -29.29 -34.93 -13.16
CA ARG A 1071 -28.25 -35.96 -13.40
C ARG A 1071 -26.95 -35.26 -13.77
N ILE A 1072 -25.81 -35.74 -13.26
CA ILE A 1072 -24.51 -35.22 -13.66
C ILE A 1072 -24.09 -35.84 -14.99
N PHE A 1073 -24.32 -37.14 -15.16
CA PHE A 1073 -24.00 -37.90 -16.37
C PHE A 1073 -25.28 -38.22 -17.15
N ALA A 1074 -25.19 -38.43 -18.47
CA ALA A 1074 -26.30 -39.00 -19.23
C ALA A 1074 -26.59 -40.43 -18.74
N ASP A 1075 -27.86 -40.86 -18.70
CA ASP A 1075 -28.24 -42.27 -18.47
C ASP A 1075 -27.73 -43.17 -19.63
N TYR A 1076 -27.49 -42.59 -20.82
CA TYR A 1076 -26.73 -43.25 -21.88
C TYR A 1076 -25.30 -42.70 -21.98
N HIS A 1077 -24.47 -42.99 -20.96
CA HIS A 1077 -23.06 -42.60 -20.90
C HIS A 1077 -22.09 -43.63 -21.49
N GLN A 1078 -20.84 -43.21 -21.69
CA GLN A 1078 -19.72 -44.05 -22.11
C GLN A 1078 -19.32 -45.04 -21.00
N ASP A 1079 -18.60 -46.11 -21.37
CA ASP A 1079 -18.15 -47.15 -20.42
C ASP A 1079 -17.03 -46.65 -19.48
N SER A 1080 -16.34 -45.58 -19.89
CA SER A 1080 -15.46 -44.74 -19.07
C SER A 1080 -15.48 -43.31 -19.59
N CYS A 1081 -15.29 -42.31 -18.73
CA CYS A 1081 -15.26 -40.90 -19.13
C CYS A 1081 -14.19 -40.09 -18.38
N VAL A 1082 -14.00 -38.84 -18.83
CA VAL A 1082 -13.12 -37.83 -18.21
C VAL A 1082 -11.70 -38.34 -18.01
N PHE A 1083 -10.97 -38.52 -19.12
CA PHE A 1083 -9.62 -39.12 -19.12
C PHE A 1083 -9.57 -40.51 -18.45
N ALA A 1084 -10.65 -41.29 -18.60
CA ALA A 1084 -10.89 -42.58 -17.96
C ALA A 1084 -10.83 -42.55 -16.41
N ARG A 1085 -11.17 -41.41 -15.79
CA ARG A 1085 -11.22 -41.25 -14.33
C ARG A 1085 -12.55 -41.61 -13.69
N TYR A 1086 -13.63 -41.74 -14.47
CA TYR A 1086 -14.92 -42.24 -14.00
C TYR A 1086 -15.32 -43.45 -14.83
N THR A 1087 -15.60 -44.58 -14.19
CA THR A 1087 -16.14 -45.79 -14.84
C THR A 1087 -17.66 -45.71 -14.97
N GLY A 1088 -18.25 -46.51 -15.88
CA GLY A 1088 -19.71 -46.60 -16.03
C GLY A 1088 -20.44 -46.85 -14.71
N ALA A 1089 -19.96 -47.78 -13.88
CA ALA A 1089 -20.56 -48.11 -12.59
C ALA A 1089 -20.55 -46.95 -11.57
N GLU A 1090 -19.59 -46.02 -11.70
CA GLU A 1090 -19.51 -44.82 -10.85
C GLU A 1090 -20.43 -43.71 -11.37
N MET A 1091 -20.55 -43.55 -12.69
CA MET A 1091 -21.51 -42.63 -13.30
C MET A 1091 -22.96 -43.07 -13.02
N ASP A 1092 -23.25 -44.36 -13.14
CA ASP A 1092 -24.49 -45.02 -12.68
C ASP A 1092 -24.78 -44.72 -11.20
N MET A 1093 -23.78 -44.86 -10.32
CA MET A 1093 -23.91 -44.59 -8.88
C MET A 1093 -24.21 -43.12 -8.61
N LEU A 1094 -23.50 -42.20 -9.27
CA LEU A 1094 -23.66 -40.77 -9.08
C LEU A 1094 -25.03 -40.28 -9.60
N ASN A 1095 -25.56 -40.89 -10.68
CA ASN A 1095 -26.93 -40.65 -11.11
C ASN A 1095 -27.97 -41.22 -10.13
N ARG A 1096 -27.76 -42.40 -9.52
CA ARG A 1096 -28.61 -42.90 -8.41
C ARG A 1096 -28.60 -41.97 -7.20
N LEU A 1097 -27.46 -41.36 -6.89
CA LEU A 1097 -27.33 -40.40 -5.80
C LEU A 1097 -28.03 -39.07 -6.11
N ALA A 1098 -28.02 -38.59 -7.36
CA ALA A 1098 -28.85 -37.46 -7.80
C ALA A 1098 -30.36 -37.78 -7.70
N LEU A 1099 -30.77 -38.99 -8.09
CA LEU A 1099 -32.15 -39.48 -7.94
C LEU A 1099 -32.61 -39.55 -6.46
N HIS A 1100 -31.69 -39.86 -5.54
CA HIS A 1100 -31.92 -39.82 -4.08
C HIS A 1100 -32.01 -38.38 -3.56
N MET A 1101 -31.07 -37.51 -3.93
CA MET A 1101 -31.04 -36.09 -3.56
C MET A 1101 -32.34 -35.36 -3.97
N ARG A 1102 -32.80 -35.57 -5.20
CA ARG A 1102 -34.10 -35.08 -5.69
C ARG A 1102 -35.27 -35.55 -4.81
N ASN A 1103 -35.28 -36.82 -4.38
CA ASN A 1103 -36.34 -37.34 -3.51
C ASN A 1103 -36.31 -36.69 -2.12
N ALA A 1104 -35.12 -36.53 -1.54
CA ALA A 1104 -34.90 -35.92 -0.23
C ALA A 1104 -35.28 -34.42 -0.24
N GLN A 1105 -34.87 -33.66 -1.27
CA GLN A 1105 -35.27 -32.26 -1.46
C GLN A 1105 -36.78 -32.10 -1.66
N ARG A 1106 -37.41 -32.98 -2.45
CA ARG A 1106 -38.87 -32.99 -2.66
C ARG A 1106 -39.62 -33.26 -1.35
N ALA A 1107 -39.22 -34.27 -0.59
CA ALA A 1107 -39.78 -34.57 0.73
C ALA A 1107 -39.61 -33.40 1.72
N THR A 1108 -38.47 -32.70 1.66
CA THR A 1108 -38.18 -31.52 2.48
C THR A 1108 -39.08 -30.32 2.14
N ALA A 1109 -39.28 -30.05 0.85
CA ALA A 1109 -40.21 -29.03 0.38
C ALA A 1109 -41.66 -29.37 0.78
N ASP A 1110 -42.06 -30.63 0.66
CA ASP A 1110 -43.40 -31.10 1.03
C ASP A 1110 -43.63 -31.06 2.55
N ALA A 1111 -42.64 -31.43 3.36
CA ALA A 1111 -42.70 -31.28 4.82
C ALA A 1111 -42.79 -29.81 5.25
N ALA A 1112 -42.04 -28.91 4.60
CA ALA A 1112 -42.14 -27.47 4.84
C ALA A 1112 -43.53 -26.91 4.45
N ARG A 1113 -44.10 -27.40 3.34
CA ARG A 1113 -45.44 -27.06 2.86
C ARG A 1113 -46.55 -27.57 3.78
N VAL A 1114 -46.40 -28.76 4.37
CA VAL A 1114 -47.28 -29.26 5.46
C VAL A 1114 -47.14 -28.41 6.73
N ALA A 1115 -45.93 -27.93 7.05
CA ALA A 1115 -45.67 -26.97 8.12
C ALA A 1115 -46.12 -25.51 7.79
N GLY A 1116 -46.99 -25.32 6.79
CA GLY A 1116 -47.59 -24.03 6.43
C GLY A 1116 -46.66 -23.04 5.70
N LYS A 1117 -45.44 -23.45 5.33
CA LYS A 1117 -44.54 -22.59 4.55
C LYS A 1117 -44.90 -22.61 3.07
N ARG A 1118 -44.75 -21.47 2.38
CA ARG A 1118 -45.04 -21.32 0.94
C ARG A 1118 -43.91 -21.89 0.07
N VAL A 1119 -43.65 -23.19 0.19
CA VAL A 1119 -42.52 -23.86 -0.48
C VAL A 1119 -42.99 -24.66 -1.68
N GLN A 1120 -42.22 -24.63 -2.76
CA GLN A 1120 -42.39 -25.39 -3.98
C GLN A 1120 -41.06 -26.01 -4.39
N PHE A 1121 -41.11 -27.16 -5.05
CA PHE A 1121 -39.94 -27.84 -5.62
C PHE A 1121 -39.97 -27.78 -7.15
N THR A 1122 -38.82 -27.51 -7.78
CA THR A 1122 -38.57 -27.75 -9.21
C THR A 1122 -37.63 -28.96 -9.33
N ASP A 1123 -38.11 -30.00 -10.00
CA ASP A 1123 -37.35 -31.22 -10.23
C ASP A 1123 -36.44 -31.06 -11.45
N MET A 1124 -35.12 -31.09 -11.24
CA MET A 1124 -34.15 -30.89 -12.32
C MET A 1124 -33.64 -32.21 -12.92
N VAL A 1125 -33.98 -33.35 -12.33
CA VAL A 1125 -33.80 -34.68 -12.95
C VAL A 1125 -34.87 -34.91 -14.01
N GLU A 1126 -36.08 -34.38 -13.78
CA GLU A 1126 -37.12 -34.23 -14.81
C GLU A 1126 -36.79 -33.05 -15.75
N GLY A 1127 -36.45 -31.88 -15.20
CA GLY A 1127 -36.26 -30.63 -15.94
C GLY A 1127 -35.07 -30.57 -16.90
N MET A 1128 -34.04 -31.41 -16.73
CA MET A 1128 -32.94 -31.59 -17.69
C MET A 1128 -32.96 -32.94 -18.42
N LEU A 1129 -33.93 -33.82 -18.14
CA LEU A 1129 -34.03 -35.17 -18.69
C LEU A 1129 -32.69 -35.92 -18.63
N ASP A 1130 -32.03 -36.09 -19.79
CA ASP A 1130 -30.79 -36.84 -20.00
C ASP A 1130 -29.58 -35.93 -20.30
N HIS A 1131 -29.68 -34.60 -20.17
CA HIS A 1131 -28.65 -33.65 -20.64
C HIS A 1131 -27.38 -33.58 -19.76
N GLY A 1132 -27.04 -34.66 -19.05
CA GLY A 1132 -25.77 -34.79 -18.32
C GLY A 1132 -24.56 -34.88 -19.27
N THR A 1133 -23.37 -34.89 -18.69
CA THR A 1133 -22.11 -35.06 -19.43
C THR A 1133 -21.83 -36.53 -19.76
N CYS A 1134 -20.77 -36.80 -20.53
CA CYS A 1134 -20.27 -38.15 -20.86
C CYS A 1134 -21.19 -39.02 -21.73
N ARG A 1135 -22.11 -38.42 -22.50
CA ARG A 1135 -22.99 -39.13 -23.43
C ARG A 1135 -22.23 -40.05 -24.39
N LYS A 1136 -22.80 -41.22 -24.66
CA LYS A 1136 -22.38 -42.16 -25.69
C LYS A 1136 -23.18 -41.85 -26.96
N TYR A 1137 -22.48 -41.59 -28.07
CA TYR A 1137 -23.08 -41.25 -29.35
C TYR A 1137 -23.00 -42.46 -30.29
N ASP A 1138 -24.14 -42.96 -30.76
CA ASP A 1138 -24.24 -43.98 -31.81
C ASP A 1138 -25.39 -43.68 -32.77
N THR A 1139 -25.63 -44.55 -33.76
CA THR A 1139 -26.64 -44.34 -34.82
C THR A 1139 -28.08 -44.65 -34.41
N ASN A 1140 -28.29 -45.20 -33.21
CA ASN A 1140 -29.58 -45.71 -32.72
C ASN A 1140 -30.14 -44.87 -31.55
N HIS A 1141 -29.29 -44.07 -30.89
CA HIS A 1141 -29.65 -43.12 -29.84
C HIS A 1141 -29.60 -41.68 -30.40
N ASP A 1142 -30.47 -40.80 -29.91
CA ASP A 1142 -30.74 -39.52 -30.59
C ASP A 1142 -29.52 -38.57 -30.56
N VAL A 1143 -29.02 -38.24 -31.75
CA VAL A 1143 -27.79 -37.47 -31.99
C VAL A 1143 -27.98 -35.96 -31.70
N LEU A 1144 -29.22 -35.51 -31.43
CA LEU A 1144 -29.56 -34.09 -31.29
C LEU A 1144 -29.65 -33.59 -29.83
N VAL A 1145 -29.44 -34.46 -28.83
CA VAL A 1145 -29.50 -34.05 -27.40
C VAL A 1145 -28.16 -33.45 -26.95
N PRO A 1146 -28.12 -32.21 -26.43
CA PRO A 1146 -26.88 -31.60 -25.96
C PRO A 1146 -26.42 -32.16 -24.61
N ASP A 1147 -25.12 -32.08 -24.37
CA ASP A 1147 -24.53 -32.24 -23.03
C ASP A 1147 -24.58 -30.87 -22.35
N ASP A 1148 -25.55 -30.62 -21.47
CA ASP A 1148 -25.73 -29.33 -20.79
C ASP A 1148 -24.87 -29.17 -19.52
N ILE A 1149 -24.34 -30.27 -18.99
CA ILE A 1149 -23.43 -30.28 -17.83
C ILE A 1149 -21.96 -30.32 -18.30
N ASN A 1150 -21.08 -29.60 -17.60
CA ASN A 1150 -19.64 -29.64 -17.81
C ASN A 1150 -19.03 -30.99 -17.37
N GLY A 1151 -17.99 -31.45 -18.07
CA GLY A 1151 -17.11 -32.51 -17.56
C GLY A 1151 -16.18 -31.98 -16.47
N VAL A 1152 -14.97 -32.55 -16.32
CA VAL A 1152 -13.87 -31.82 -15.68
C VAL A 1152 -13.39 -30.72 -16.61
N VAL A 1153 -13.33 -29.49 -16.09
CA VAL A 1153 -12.81 -28.31 -16.76
C VAL A 1153 -11.43 -28.00 -16.17
N ALA A 1154 -10.46 -27.69 -17.04
CA ALA A 1154 -9.14 -27.22 -16.60
C ALA A 1154 -9.23 -25.75 -16.17
N GLY A 1155 -8.78 -25.45 -14.96
CA GLY A 1155 -8.70 -24.09 -14.41
C GLY A 1155 -7.32 -23.45 -14.58
N PRO A 1156 -7.20 -22.13 -14.35
CA PRO A 1156 -8.27 -21.23 -13.89
C PRO A 1156 -9.16 -20.70 -15.03
N ALA A 1157 -10.47 -20.74 -14.81
CA ALA A 1157 -11.51 -20.12 -15.63
C ALA A 1157 -12.13 -18.91 -14.90
N GLY A 1158 -11.29 -17.91 -14.61
CA GLY A 1158 -11.61 -16.71 -13.83
C GLY A 1158 -10.64 -16.48 -12.66
N GLU A 1159 -10.58 -15.27 -12.12
CA GLU A 1159 -9.69 -14.93 -10.99
C GLU A 1159 -10.23 -15.39 -9.62
N GLY A 1160 -11.47 -15.90 -9.56
CA GLY A 1160 -12.05 -16.63 -8.44
C GLY A 1160 -11.85 -18.16 -8.53
N ASP A 1161 -11.23 -18.69 -9.58
CA ASP A 1161 -11.03 -20.13 -9.78
C ASP A 1161 -9.69 -20.65 -9.23
N PHE A 1162 -9.58 -21.96 -9.00
CA PHE A 1162 -8.37 -22.60 -8.48
C PHE A 1162 -7.19 -22.47 -9.47
N ARG A 1163 -6.03 -22.03 -8.98
CA ARG A 1163 -4.77 -21.95 -9.74
C ARG A 1163 -3.55 -22.36 -8.92
N MET A 1164 -2.50 -22.80 -9.61
CA MET A 1164 -1.19 -23.06 -9.01
C MET A 1164 -0.58 -21.77 -8.44
N VAL A 1165 -0.28 -21.75 -7.14
CA VAL A 1165 0.41 -20.63 -6.46
C VAL A 1165 1.45 -21.19 -5.48
N ASP A 1166 2.65 -20.60 -5.46
CA ASP A 1166 3.74 -20.98 -4.56
C ASP A 1166 3.33 -20.89 -3.07
N GLY A 1167 3.13 -22.05 -2.45
CA GLY A 1167 2.74 -22.20 -1.04
C GLY A 1167 1.32 -22.73 -0.83
N ASP A 1168 0.54 -22.92 -1.89
CA ASP A 1168 -0.78 -23.56 -1.81
C ASP A 1168 -0.64 -25.09 -1.74
N THR A 1169 -1.37 -25.73 -0.82
CA THR A 1169 -1.33 -27.19 -0.57
C THR A 1169 -2.59 -27.91 -1.07
N TYR A 1170 -3.44 -27.20 -1.81
CA TYR A 1170 -4.79 -27.63 -2.15
C TYR A 1170 -4.85 -28.83 -3.12
N ALA A 1171 -5.67 -29.83 -2.78
CA ALA A 1171 -5.66 -31.15 -3.41
C ALA A 1171 -6.32 -31.24 -4.81
N THR A 1172 -6.76 -30.14 -5.42
CA THR A 1172 -7.36 -30.10 -6.77
C THR A 1172 -6.38 -29.73 -7.89
N CYS A 1173 -5.16 -29.32 -7.55
CA CYS A 1173 -4.09 -29.00 -8.49
C CYS A 1173 -3.13 -30.19 -8.65
N VAL A 1174 -3.51 -31.17 -9.48
CA VAL A 1174 -2.92 -32.51 -9.46
C VAL A 1174 -2.35 -32.94 -10.81
N GLY A 1175 -1.01 -32.87 -10.94
CA GLY A 1175 -0.29 -33.07 -12.20
C GLY A 1175 -0.49 -34.42 -12.91
N TRP A 1176 -1.01 -35.43 -12.22
CA TRP A 1176 -1.28 -36.76 -12.79
C TRP A 1176 -2.64 -36.92 -13.51
N ILE A 1177 -3.54 -35.94 -13.44
CA ILE A 1177 -4.85 -36.03 -14.13
C ILE A 1177 -4.71 -35.72 -15.62
N VAL A 1178 -3.83 -34.77 -15.98
CA VAL A 1178 -3.62 -34.31 -17.37
C VAL A 1178 -2.22 -34.66 -17.85
N ALA A 1179 -1.94 -35.96 -17.98
CA ALA A 1179 -0.74 -36.52 -18.63
C ALA A 1179 0.63 -35.96 -18.15
N GLY A 1180 0.75 -35.51 -16.89
CA GLY A 1180 1.98 -34.95 -16.32
C GLY A 1180 2.02 -33.41 -16.26
N LEU A 1181 0.94 -32.72 -16.69
CA LEU A 1181 0.81 -31.27 -16.60
C LEU A 1181 0.19 -30.84 -15.27
N ASN A 1182 0.89 -29.99 -14.51
CA ASN A 1182 0.38 -29.37 -13.27
C ASN A 1182 -0.76 -28.39 -13.57
N VAL A 1183 -1.99 -28.90 -13.54
CA VAL A 1183 -3.23 -28.18 -13.85
C VAL A 1183 -4.21 -28.34 -12.68
N CYS A 1184 -4.98 -27.29 -12.40
CA CYS A 1184 -6.05 -27.32 -11.39
C CYS A 1184 -7.39 -27.71 -12.01
N ILE A 1185 -8.20 -28.48 -11.28
CA ILE A 1185 -9.60 -28.70 -11.63
C ILE A 1185 -10.36 -27.41 -11.35
N SER A 1186 -11.01 -26.86 -12.38
CA SER A 1186 -11.84 -25.65 -12.26
C SER A 1186 -13.11 -25.93 -11.46
N ARG A 1187 -13.56 -24.93 -10.69
CA ARG A 1187 -14.87 -24.89 -10.03
C ARG A 1187 -16.04 -25.11 -11.00
N ALA A 1188 -15.86 -24.78 -12.28
CA ALA A 1188 -16.82 -25.04 -13.36
C ALA A 1188 -17.14 -26.53 -13.62
N SER A 1189 -16.30 -27.44 -13.12
CA SER A 1189 -16.45 -28.88 -13.36
C SER A 1189 -17.77 -29.42 -12.81
N PHE A 1190 -18.48 -30.25 -13.58
CA PHE A 1190 -19.78 -30.83 -13.21
C PHE A 1190 -20.89 -29.83 -12.86
N HIS A 1191 -20.78 -28.56 -13.28
CA HIS A 1191 -21.84 -27.56 -13.19
C HIS A 1191 -22.46 -27.28 -14.57
N PRO A 1192 -23.66 -26.67 -14.66
CA PRO A 1192 -24.29 -26.34 -15.94
C PRO A 1192 -23.44 -25.42 -16.82
N LYS A 1193 -23.46 -25.68 -18.13
CA LYS A 1193 -23.02 -24.74 -19.18
C LYS A 1193 -24.04 -23.61 -19.32
N ASP A 1194 -23.78 -22.65 -20.21
CA ASP A 1194 -24.78 -21.64 -20.55
C ASP A 1194 -26.02 -22.22 -21.25
N THR A 1195 -25.88 -23.28 -22.04
CA THR A 1195 -27.02 -24.08 -22.54
C THR A 1195 -27.80 -24.71 -21.38
N GLY A 1196 -27.11 -25.34 -20.41
CA GLY A 1196 -27.73 -25.91 -19.21
C GLY A 1196 -28.43 -24.88 -18.32
N ALA A 1197 -27.92 -23.65 -18.24
CA ALA A 1197 -28.59 -22.56 -17.54
C ALA A 1197 -29.89 -22.12 -18.25
N VAL A 1198 -29.98 -22.23 -19.58
CA VAL A 1198 -31.23 -22.03 -20.34
C VAL A 1198 -32.22 -23.18 -20.07
N THR A 1199 -31.76 -24.43 -20.01
CA THR A 1199 -32.59 -25.61 -19.69
C THR A 1199 -33.14 -25.51 -18.27
N TYR A 1200 -32.29 -25.19 -17.27
CA TYR A 1200 -32.69 -24.84 -15.90
C TYR A 1200 -33.75 -23.73 -15.86
N SER A 1201 -33.50 -22.61 -16.52
CA SER A 1201 -34.42 -21.47 -16.59
C SER A 1201 -35.79 -21.88 -17.16
N SER A 1202 -35.81 -22.72 -18.20
CA SER A 1202 -37.03 -23.19 -18.84
C SER A 1202 -37.87 -24.07 -17.92
N ALA A 1203 -37.22 -24.98 -17.17
CA ALA A 1203 -37.90 -25.81 -16.16
C ALA A 1203 -38.48 -24.95 -15.02
N VAL A 1204 -37.70 -24.02 -14.47
CA VAL A 1204 -38.16 -23.10 -13.40
C VAL A 1204 -39.29 -22.18 -13.86
N THR A 1205 -39.17 -21.59 -15.05
CA THR A 1205 -40.22 -20.77 -15.70
C THR A 1205 -41.54 -21.53 -15.83
N SER A 1206 -41.47 -22.78 -16.29
CA SER A 1206 -42.63 -23.66 -16.44
C SER A 1206 -43.23 -24.01 -15.08
N ARG A 1207 -42.38 -24.32 -14.08
CA ARG A 1207 -42.80 -24.68 -12.73
C ARG A 1207 -43.47 -23.52 -12.00
N LEU A 1208 -42.93 -22.29 -12.09
CA LEU A 1208 -43.55 -21.07 -11.53
C LEU A 1208 -44.97 -20.87 -12.04
N SER A 1209 -45.17 -21.05 -13.34
CA SER A 1209 -46.49 -20.97 -13.98
C SER A 1209 -47.43 -22.08 -13.48
N ALA A 1210 -46.94 -23.32 -13.40
CA ALA A 1210 -47.72 -24.48 -12.95
C ALA A 1210 -48.12 -24.46 -11.47
N VAL A 1211 -47.36 -23.77 -10.59
CA VAL A 1211 -47.72 -23.60 -9.16
C VAL A 1211 -48.58 -22.37 -8.90
N GLY A 1212 -48.95 -21.61 -9.94
CA GLY A 1212 -49.81 -20.43 -9.82
C GLY A 1212 -49.13 -19.22 -9.16
N TYR A 1213 -47.79 -19.14 -9.19
CA TYR A 1213 -47.09 -17.90 -8.81
C TYR A 1213 -47.47 -16.79 -9.80
N ASN A 1214 -47.94 -15.65 -9.28
CA ASN A 1214 -48.45 -14.51 -10.05
C ASN A 1214 -47.98 -13.20 -9.44
#